data_AF-A0A2H1CIN3-F1
#
_entry.id   AF-A0A2H1CIN3-F1
#
_cell.length_a   1.000
_cell.length_b   1.000
_cell.length_c   1.000
_cell.angle_alpha   90.00
_cell.angle_beta   90.00
_cell.angle_gamma   90.00
#
_symmetry.space_group_name_H-M   'P 1'
#
loop_
_entity.id
_entity.type
_entity.pdbx_description
1 polymer ?
#
loop_
_entity_poly.entity_id
_entity_poly.type
_entity_poly.pdbx_seq_one_letter_code
_entity_poly.pdbx_strand_id
1 'polypeptide(L)'
;MGRRRINLTEKTNADVIRSFCRWTSVRGLQHVLRAEHPILRVIWAVFVALMLAANVSLIALLMTHYLQLNTIENIRTMQGVAVAFPQITLCNVDPVNSDRVYCLKNIKAKGCNMDPKHTDILEKYMTASNYYTKFKSTPVWEILEDSSMVAIFYQLIGIEAASQIGHQLDDFIIPTFCELTTRQKGGILLKRKCQDAKVVPISFITYKYFNCYTLAISDPEISNTAVRLSVVLYLDEEEDLNCRPHCTHEFTEWAGAKVVVHPVGTYPDIDQMSMNLLPGASNQILVDEIRRIEKKNLPTKPCEQEVNKTLSLAYFDMKNQTFQTREMKYTANLCIQLLSQVATMERCQCVDFLMPIPGSHFDRVSLLPFCGNLSRSNVLHSLKCNQQVRQNNSRVFHELCREHCVQMQYNYELTQLRWPQKPRVLKYYSELKDRIYYDRKFKIYEEIEAMSRVNASLALQKLQKTDVFEKNFLQLDVNRPNFDTLVSYTEIEEYTLPTLLSQIGGICSIFLSFTCVTVLELIELVFRLIWVTWPSIISVMGLRRTSSDGSKCGPDSRLDNRGIESDPNKTPNSLDSTAPNMMKTIPKHSVSWDTENKQQMNSLKPNRRHNFSSEWPLDYSTPFNSSSQSMRNIKAQIVDLQHTPDGNVLRSYSAAYLDETEL
;
A
#
# COMPACT_ATOMS: atom_id res chain seq x y z
N MET A 1 -47.33 -4.94 -69.16
CA MET A 1 -46.00 -5.56 -69.36
C MET A 1 -45.02 -4.46 -69.73
N GLY A 2 -43.89 -4.41 -69.03
CA GLY A 2 -42.84 -3.41 -69.25
C GLY A 2 -41.85 -3.43 -68.09
N ARG A 3 -41.09 -4.53 -67.94
CA ARG A 3 -39.91 -4.55 -67.07
C ARG A 3 -38.95 -3.49 -67.61
N ARG A 4 -38.86 -2.31 -66.99
CA ARG A 4 -37.68 -1.46 -67.14
C ARG A 4 -36.52 -2.25 -66.54
N ARG A 5 -35.76 -2.94 -67.40
CA ARG A 5 -34.41 -3.38 -67.04
C ARG A 5 -33.65 -2.11 -66.70
N ILE A 6 -33.10 -2.04 -65.50
CA ILE A 6 -31.97 -1.16 -65.24
C ILE A 6 -30.89 -1.68 -66.20
N ASN A 7 -30.67 -0.98 -67.31
CA ASN A 7 -29.59 -1.30 -68.25
C ASN A 7 -28.29 -0.89 -67.55
N LEU A 8 -27.76 -1.79 -66.71
CA LEU A 8 -26.37 -1.73 -66.31
C LEU A 8 -25.53 -1.92 -67.59
N THR A 9 -24.69 -0.95 -67.91
CA THR A 9 -23.77 -0.97 -69.06
C THR A 9 -22.72 -2.08 -68.95
N GLU A 10 -22.50 -2.58 -67.75
CA GLU A 10 -21.51 -3.59 -67.39
C GLU A 10 -22.20 -4.96 -67.27
N LYS A 11 -21.76 -5.96 -68.06
CA LYS A 11 -22.37 -7.30 -68.10
C LYS A 11 -21.56 -8.37 -67.39
N THR A 12 -20.28 -8.10 -67.12
CA THR A 12 -19.35 -9.02 -66.47
C THR A 12 -18.59 -8.32 -65.35
N ASN A 13 -18.13 -9.06 -64.34
CA ASN A 13 -17.34 -8.50 -63.24
C ASN A 13 -16.08 -7.77 -63.73
N ALA A 14 -15.49 -8.22 -64.84
CA ALA A 14 -14.33 -7.58 -65.46
C ALA A 14 -14.64 -6.19 -66.02
N ASP A 15 -15.83 -5.99 -66.57
CA ASP A 15 -16.27 -4.68 -67.08
C ASP A 15 -16.48 -3.68 -65.94
N VAL A 16 -17.05 -4.14 -64.82
CA VAL A 16 -17.25 -3.34 -63.60
C VAL A 16 -15.90 -2.88 -63.03
N ILE A 17 -14.94 -3.79 -62.88
CA ILE A 17 -13.60 -3.47 -62.36
C ILE A 17 -12.87 -2.52 -63.31
N ARG A 18 -12.95 -2.74 -64.62
CA ARG A 18 -12.32 -1.87 -65.63
C ARG A 18 -12.95 -0.47 -65.64
N SER A 19 -14.25 -0.37 -65.42
CA SER A 19 -14.97 0.90 -65.28
C SER A 19 -14.55 1.65 -64.02
N PHE A 20 -14.49 0.96 -62.88
CA PHE A 20 -14.04 1.53 -61.62
C PHE A 20 -12.61 2.08 -61.70
N CYS A 21 -11.67 1.30 -62.24
CA CYS A 21 -10.28 1.71 -62.38
C CYS A 21 -10.09 2.92 -63.35
N ARG A 22 -11.09 3.26 -64.18
CA ARG A 22 -11.06 4.46 -65.03
C ARG A 22 -11.44 5.73 -64.27
N TRP A 23 -12.32 5.62 -63.28
CA TRP A 23 -12.92 6.77 -62.58
C TRP A 23 -12.47 6.91 -61.13
N THR A 24 -11.78 5.93 -60.59
CA THR A 24 -11.37 5.96 -59.18
C THR A 24 -10.43 7.11 -58.87
N SER A 25 -10.59 7.71 -57.69
CA SER A 25 -9.65 8.71 -57.16
C SER A 25 -8.35 8.11 -56.60
N VAL A 26 -8.19 6.77 -56.61
CA VAL A 26 -6.95 6.09 -56.24
C VAL A 26 -5.83 6.42 -57.25
N ARG A 27 -4.75 7.02 -56.76
CA ARG A 27 -3.62 7.42 -57.60
C ARG A 27 -2.92 6.20 -58.21
N GLY A 28 -2.44 6.37 -59.44
CA GLY A 28 -1.68 5.35 -60.17
C GLY A 28 -2.54 4.28 -60.86
N LEU A 29 -3.70 3.89 -60.31
CA LEU A 29 -4.55 2.84 -60.92
C LEU A 29 -5.11 3.26 -62.28
N GLN A 30 -5.48 4.54 -62.43
CA GLN A 30 -5.88 5.11 -63.72
C GLN A 30 -4.77 5.05 -64.77
N HIS A 31 -3.51 5.27 -64.37
CA HIS A 31 -2.36 5.25 -65.27
C HIS A 31 -1.98 3.84 -65.71
N VAL A 32 -2.16 2.84 -64.86
CA VAL A 32 -1.97 1.42 -65.22
C VAL A 32 -2.92 1.02 -66.36
N LEU A 33 -4.17 1.48 -66.34
CA LEU A 33 -5.12 1.19 -67.42
C LEU A 33 -4.96 2.07 -68.66
N ARG A 34 -4.51 3.32 -68.51
CA ARG A 34 -4.41 4.29 -69.60
C ARG A 34 -3.10 4.18 -70.40
N ALA A 35 -2.04 3.61 -69.82
CA ALA A 35 -0.76 3.45 -70.49
C ALA A 35 -0.87 2.49 -71.70
N GLU A 36 -0.49 2.99 -72.88
CA GLU A 36 -0.50 2.23 -74.14
C GLU A 36 0.71 1.28 -74.25
N HIS A 37 1.88 1.73 -73.77
CA HIS A 37 3.11 0.92 -73.81
C HIS A 37 3.21 -0.07 -72.64
N PRO A 38 3.61 -1.34 -72.90
CA PRO A 38 3.68 -2.38 -71.89
C PRO A 38 4.70 -2.08 -70.78
N ILE A 39 5.82 -1.43 -71.12
CA ILE A 39 6.87 -1.07 -70.14
C ILE A 39 6.35 -0.01 -69.15
N LEU A 40 5.70 1.05 -69.64
CA LEU A 40 5.10 2.09 -68.80
C LEU A 40 4.00 1.52 -67.90
N ARG A 41 3.21 0.57 -68.41
CA ARG A 41 2.20 -0.14 -67.60
C ARG A 41 2.83 -0.91 -66.45
N VAL A 42 3.95 -1.59 -66.69
CA VAL A 42 4.70 -2.32 -65.64
C VAL A 42 5.27 -1.34 -64.61
N ILE A 43 5.86 -0.22 -65.02
CA ILE A 43 6.41 0.78 -64.10
C ILE A 43 5.31 1.33 -63.18
N TRP A 44 4.16 1.72 -63.73
CA TRP A 44 3.03 2.20 -62.93
C TRP A 44 2.46 1.12 -62.01
N ALA A 45 2.41 -0.14 -62.45
CA ALA A 45 1.96 -1.24 -61.62
C ALA A 45 2.90 -1.51 -60.44
N VAL A 46 4.22 -1.51 -60.66
CA VAL A 46 5.23 -1.64 -59.60
C VAL A 46 5.15 -0.47 -58.62
N PHE A 47 5.00 0.76 -59.11
CA PHE A 47 4.84 1.94 -58.27
C PHE A 47 3.62 1.84 -57.36
N VAL A 48 2.44 1.48 -57.91
CA VAL A 48 1.22 1.29 -57.12
C VAL A 48 1.37 0.18 -56.10
N ALA A 49 2.01 -0.95 -56.47
CA ALA A 49 2.27 -2.05 -55.55
C ALA A 49 3.19 -1.65 -54.39
N LEU A 50 4.26 -0.89 -54.66
CA LEU A 50 5.16 -0.37 -53.63
C LEU A 50 4.45 0.63 -52.70
N MET A 51 3.65 1.54 -53.26
CA MET A 51 2.89 2.51 -52.46
C MET A 51 1.82 1.83 -51.59
N LEU A 52 1.15 0.80 -52.11
CA LEU A 52 0.22 -0.01 -51.33
C LEU A 52 0.92 -0.79 -50.21
N ALA A 53 2.04 -1.44 -50.51
CA ALA A 53 2.82 -2.17 -49.51
C ALA A 53 3.30 -1.24 -48.40
N ALA A 54 3.88 -0.08 -48.75
CA ALA A 54 4.30 0.92 -47.78
C ALA A 54 3.14 1.44 -46.93
N ASN A 55 1.99 1.75 -47.54
CA ASN A 55 0.79 2.19 -46.82
C ASN A 55 0.32 1.15 -45.79
N VAL A 56 0.20 -0.12 -46.20
CA VAL A 56 -0.22 -1.21 -45.31
C VAL A 56 0.80 -1.42 -44.18
N SER A 57 2.11 -1.43 -44.49
CA SER A 57 3.16 -1.59 -43.49
C SER A 57 3.16 -0.46 -42.46
N LEU A 58 3.02 0.80 -42.88
CA LEU A 58 2.97 1.93 -41.96
C LEU A 58 1.71 1.90 -41.10
N ILE A 59 0.54 1.61 -41.68
CA ILE A 59 -0.71 1.49 -40.91
C ILE A 59 -0.59 0.35 -39.89
N ALA A 60 -0.02 -0.79 -40.28
CA ALA A 60 0.22 -1.89 -39.36
C ALA A 60 1.13 -1.46 -38.19
N LEU A 61 2.21 -0.73 -38.47
CA LEU A 61 3.12 -0.19 -37.45
C LEU A 61 2.40 0.77 -36.50
N LEU A 62 1.63 1.73 -37.04
CA LEU A 62 0.83 2.66 -36.23
C LEU A 62 -0.20 1.92 -35.37
N MET A 63 -0.84 0.89 -35.93
CA MET A 63 -1.81 0.09 -35.20
C MET A 63 -1.14 -0.69 -34.07
N THR A 64 0.03 -1.29 -34.32
CA THR A 64 0.80 -1.95 -33.26
C THR A 64 1.21 -0.98 -32.16
N HIS A 65 1.63 0.25 -32.51
CA HIS A 65 1.99 1.28 -31.53
C HIS A 65 0.78 1.71 -30.69
N TYR A 66 -0.39 1.92 -31.30
CA TYR A 66 -1.62 2.25 -30.58
C TYR A 66 -2.06 1.12 -29.64
N LEU A 67 -1.97 -0.13 -30.09
CA LEU A 67 -2.38 -1.29 -29.30
C LEU A 67 -1.44 -1.60 -28.11
N GLN A 68 -0.24 -1.00 -28.06
CA GLN A 68 0.62 -1.07 -26.88
C GLN A 68 0.08 -0.27 -25.69
N LEU A 69 -0.84 0.69 -25.93
CA LEU A 69 -1.46 1.52 -24.89
C LEU A 69 -0.44 2.22 -23.99
N ASN A 70 0.66 2.70 -24.58
CA ASN A 70 1.70 3.43 -23.86
C ASN A 70 1.15 4.74 -23.28
N THR A 71 1.70 5.13 -22.14
CA THR A 71 1.36 6.35 -21.43
C THR A 71 2.59 7.20 -21.21
N ILE A 72 2.39 8.52 -21.15
CA ILE A 72 3.40 9.51 -20.82
C ILE A 72 2.98 10.28 -19.58
N GLU A 73 3.95 10.71 -18.78
CA GLU A 73 3.71 11.49 -17.58
C GLU A 73 3.73 12.98 -17.89
N ASN A 74 2.66 13.69 -17.51
CA ASN A 74 2.61 15.13 -17.53
C ASN A 74 2.86 15.67 -16.11
N ILE A 75 3.94 16.42 -15.94
CA ILE A 75 4.35 16.99 -14.66
C ILE A 75 3.90 18.45 -14.59
N ARG A 76 3.12 18.80 -13.58
CA ARG A 76 2.65 20.17 -13.35
C ARG A 76 2.88 20.59 -11.90
N THR A 77 3.56 21.71 -11.70
CA THR A 77 3.69 22.34 -10.39
C THR A 77 2.55 23.33 -10.19
N MET A 78 1.65 23.03 -9.25
CA MET A 78 0.56 23.91 -8.86
C MET A 78 0.95 24.72 -7.61
N GLN A 79 0.71 26.03 -7.65
CA GLN A 79 0.91 26.94 -6.50
C GLN A 79 -0.44 27.37 -5.93
N GLY A 80 -0.50 27.63 -4.62
CA GLY A 80 -1.72 28.04 -3.91
C GLY A 80 -2.67 26.89 -3.58
N VAL A 81 -2.25 25.63 -3.73
CA VAL A 81 -3.06 24.46 -3.37
C VAL A 81 -2.72 24.06 -1.94
N ALA A 82 -3.70 24.17 -1.05
CA ALA A 82 -3.53 23.72 0.33
C ALA A 82 -3.55 22.18 0.38
N VAL A 83 -2.53 21.60 0.99
CA VAL A 83 -2.40 20.15 1.19
C VAL A 83 -2.26 19.89 2.69
N ALA A 84 -2.97 18.87 3.17
CA ALA A 84 -2.92 18.47 4.56
C ALA A 84 -1.49 18.07 4.97
N PHE A 85 -1.13 18.40 6.21
CA PHE A 85 0.13 17.99 6.79
C PHE A 85 0.20 16.46 6.94
N PRO A 86 1.34 15.82 6.64
CA PRO A 86 1.47 14.37 6.77
C PRO A 86 1.31 13.91 8.21
N GLN A 87 0.92 12.66 8.38
CA GLN A 87 0.91 12.02 9.70
C GLN A 87 2.30 11.49 10.01
N ILE A 88 2.67 11.57 11.29
CA ILE A 88 4.00 11.21 11.76
C ILE A 88 3.85 10.13 12.82
N THR A 89 4.34 8.93 12.52
CA THR A 89 4.40 7.81 13.47
C THR A 89 5.75 7.78 14.17
N LEU A 90 5.73 7.63 15.48
CA LEU A 90 6.89 7.59 16.35
C LEU A 90 6.89 6.30 17.16
N CYS A 91 8.04 5.65 17.21
CA CYS A 91 8.28 4.46 18.03
C CYS A 91 9.59 4.64 18.79
N ASN A 92 9.64 4.20 20.04
CA ASN A 92 10.93 4.04 20.71
C ASN A 92 11.64 2.80 20.13
N VAL A 93 12.96 2.84 20.02
CA VAL A 93 13.74 1.66 19.60
C VAL A 93 13.80 0.65 20.74
N ASP A 94 13.89 1.10 21.99
CA ASP A 94 13.66 0.23 23.15
C ASP A 94 12.15 -0.07 23.25
N PRO A 95 11.72 -1.34 23.16
CA PRO A 95 10.30 -1.68 23.28
C PRO A 95 9.75 -1.48 24.70
N VAL A 96 10.59 -1.47 25.74
CA VAL A 96 10.12 -1.56 27.13
C VAL A 96 10.53 -0.34 27.95
N ASN A 97 9.57 0.18 28.72
CA ASN A 97 9.83 1.23 29.68
C ASN A 97 10.41 0.66 30.99
N SER A 98 11.56 1.19 31.41
CA SER A 98 12.30 0.74 32.58
C SER A 98 11.55 0.95 33.90
N ASP A 99 10.75 2.02 34.02
CA ASP A 99 9.90 2.27 35.19
C ASP A 99 8.80 1.21 35.32
N ARG A 100 8.28 0.70 34.20
CA ARG A 100 7.28 -0.38 34.20
C ARG A 100 7.88 -1.69 34.66
N VAL A 101 9.10 -2.01 34.21
CA VAL A 101 9.85 -3.17 34.68
C VAL A 101 10.15 -3.06 36.17
N TYR A 102 10.54 -1.87 36.64
CA TYR A 102 10.73 -1.60 38.06
C TYR A 102 9.45 -1.85 38.87
N CYS A 103 8.30 -1.40 38.37
CA CYS A 103 7.02 -1.64 39.02
C CYS A 103 6.58 -3.11 39.02
N LEU A 104 6.92 -3.88 37.98
CA LEU A 104 6.69 -5.33 37.97
C LEU A 104 7.57 -6.06 39.00
N LYS A 105 8.81 -5.62 39.21
CA LYS A 105 9.70 -6.16 40.25
C LYS A 105 9.23 -5.76 41.66
N ASN A 106 8.74 -4.53 41.80
CA ASN A 106 8.38 -3.93 43.08
C ASN A 106 6.89 -3.57 43.15
N ILE A 107 6.02 -4.58 43.04
CA ILE A 107 4.54 -4.39 43.03
C ILE A 107 4.04 -3.59 44.25
N LYS A 108 4.73 -3.70 45.39
CA LYS A 108 4.37 -3.00 46.64
C LYS A 108 4.94 -1.57 46.74
N ALA A 109 5.72 -1.12 45.77
CA ALA A 109 6.31 0.22 45.78
C ALA A 109 5.23 1.29 45.57
N LYS A 110 5.41 2.43 46.24
CA LYS A 110 4.50 3.57 46.15
C LYS A 110 4.46 4.10 44.71
N GLY A 111 3.28 4.13 44.10
CA GLY A 111 3.07 4.59 42.72
C GLY A 111 3.03 3.48 41.67
N CYS A 112 3.35 2.22 42.04
CA CYS A 112 3.26 1.07 41.15
C CYS A 112 1.92 0.35 41.33
N ASN A 113 0.91 0.75 40.56
CA ASN A 113 -0.39 0.06 40.49
C ASN A 113 -0.46 -0.78 39.20
N MET A 114 0.13 -1.98 39.22
CA MET A 114 0.03 -2.93 38.12
C MET A 114 -1.10 -3.93 38.39
N ASP A 115 -1.86 -4.27 37.34
CA ASP A 115 -2.89 -5.31 37.41
C ASP A 115 -2.21 -6.67 37.69
N PRO A 116 -2.68 -7.46 38.68
CA PRO A 116 -2.14 -8.79 38.98
C PRO A 116 -2.14 -9.75 37.78
N LYS A 117 -2.97 -9.52 36.75
CA LYS A 117 -2.95 -10.29 35.49
C LYS A 117 -1.61 -10.23 34.76
N HIS A 118 -0.83 -9.18 34.96
CA HIS A 118 0.41 -8.92 34.23
C HIS A 118 1.69 -9.24 35.03
N THR A 119 1.58 -9.92 36.17
CA THR A 119 2.74 -10.23 37.03
C THR A 119 3.62 -11.35 36.45
N ASP A 120 3.09 -12.17 35.55
CA ASP A 120 3.78 -13.28 34.90
C ASP A 120 4.74 -12.85 33.77
N ILE A 121 4.72 -11.55 33.40
CA ILE A 121 5.55 -11.02 32.31
C ILE A 121 7.05 -11.24 32.56
N LEU A 122 7.52 -11.06 33.80
CA LEU A 122 8.92 -11.28 34.15
C LEU A 122 9.33 -12.76 34.06
N GLU A 123 8.42 -13.68 34.36
CA GLU A 123 8.64 -15.12 34.17
C GLU A 123 8.71 -15.48 32.68
N LYS A 124 7.84 -14.87 31.87
CA LYS A 124 7.87 -15.00 30.41
C LYS A 124 9.16 -14.45 29.79
N TYR A 125 9.77 -13.41 30.37
CA TYR A 125 11.09 -12.92 29.94
C TYR A 125 12.16 -14.00 30.10
N MET A 126 12.23 -14.64 31.27
CA MET A 126 13.19 -15.73 31.49
C MET A 126 12.92 -16.92 30.58
N THR A 127 11.64 -17.22 30.34
CA THR A 127 11.22 -18.27 29.42
C THR A 127 11.67 -17.97 27.98
N ALA A 128 11.51 -16.73 27.53
CA ALA A 128 12.03 -16.27 26.23
C ALA A 128 13.56 -16.40 26.13
N SER A 129 14.32 -15.98 27.16
CA SER A 129 15.77 -16.14 27.22
C SER A 129 16.20 -17.62 27.11
N ASN A 130 15.51 -18.50 27.84
CA ASN A 130 15.75 -19.94 27.77
C ASN A 130 15.40 -20.52 26.39
N TYR A 131 14.32 -20.08 25.75
CA TYR A 131 13.98 -20.51 24.39
C TYR A 131 14.95 -19.98 23.34
N TYR A 132 15.38 -18.73 23.46
CA TYR A 132 16.37 -18.13 22.58
C TYR A 132 17.67 -18.96 22.56
N THR A 133 18.17 -19.37 23.73
CA THR A 133 19.37 -20.22 23.83
C THR A 133 19.12 -21.66 23.40
N LYS A 134 18.00 -22.27 23.80
CA LYS A 134 17.66 -23.66 23.51
C LYS A 134 17.40 -23.93 22.02
N PHE A 135 16.66 -23.04 21.35
CA PHE A 135 16.24 -23.26 19.96
C PHE A 135 17.28 -22.80 18.94
N LYS A 136 18.31 -22.04 19.34
CA LYS A 136 19.35 -21.50 18.46
C LYS A 136 20.03 -22.53 17.53
N SER A 137 20.16 -23.77 17.98
CA SER A 137 20.78 -24.88 17.22
C SER A 137 19.76 -25.82 16.55
N THR A 138 18.48 -25.48 16.56
CA THR A 138 17.40 -26.32 16.06
C THR A 138 16.90 -25.83 14.69
N PRO A 139 16.31 -26.69 13.85
CA PRO A 139 15.77 -26.28 12.54
C PRO A 139 14.58 -25.30 12.65
N VAL A 140 13.97 -25.16 13.83
CA VAL A 140 12.94 -24.13 14.07
C VAL A 140 13.53 -22.74 13.92
N TRP A 141 14.80 -22.55 14.32
CA TRP A 141 15.49 -21.27 14.28
C TRP A 141 15.59 -20.69 12.88
N GLU A 142 15.88 -21.53 11.89
CA GLU A 142 16.04 -21.13 10.48
C GLU A 142 14.72 -20.75 9.81
N ILE A 143 13.58 -21.16 10.40
CA ILE A 143 12.24 -20.93 9.86
C ILE A 143 11.57 -19.73 10.55
N LEU A 144 12.05 -19.32 11.73
CA LEU A 144 11.54 -18.11 12.39
C LEU A 144 11.82 -16.88 11.52
N GLU A 145 10.75 -16.16 11.18
CA GLU A 145 10.86 -14.93 10.39
C GLU A 145 11.70 -13.85 11.11
N ASP A 146 11.58 -13.81 12.44
CA ASP A 146 12.40 -12.96 13.30
C ASP A 146 12.81 -13.77 14.54
N SER A 147 14.10 -14.10 14.63
CA SER A 147 14.69 -14.90 15.70
C SER A 147 15.24 -14.07 16.86
N SER A 148 14.96 -12.76 16.88
CA SER A 148 15.34 -11.87 17.98
C SER A 148 14.63 -12.24 19.29
N MET A 149 15.30 -11.92 20.41
CA MET A 149 14.75 -12.14 21.75
C MET A 149 13.42 -11.39 21.94
N VAL A 150 13.31 -10.16 21.40
CA VAL A 150 12.09 -9.35 21.47
C VAL A 150 10.92 -9.99 20.74
N ALA A 151 11.14 -10.57 19.55
CA ALA A 151 10.08 -11.23 18.78
C ALA A 151 9.58 -12.51 19.47
N ILE A 152 10.49 -13.30 20.06
CA ILE A 152 10.12 -14.48 20.86
C ILE A 152 9.32 -14.06 22.08
N PHE A 153 9.79 -13.03 22.80
CA PHE A 153 9.14 -12.52 23.99
C PHE A 153 7.73 -11.97 23.69
N TYR A 154 7.58 -11.16 22.64
CA TYR A 154 6.30 -10.62 22.19
C TYR A 154 5.27 -11.73 21.92
N GLN A 155 5.67 -12.81 21.25
CA GLN A 155 4.78 -13.93 20.92
C GLN A 155 4.37 -14.77 22.15
N LEU A 156 5.12 -14.68 23.26
CA LEU A 156 4.78 -15.33 24.54
C LEU A 156 3.84 -14.47 25.40
N ILE A 157 4.05 -13.15 25.43
CA ILE A 157 3.25 -12.22 26.26
C ILE A 157 1.96 -11.79 25.55
N GLY A 158 2.00 -11.63 24.23
CA GLY A 158 0.93 -11.12 23.39
C GLY A 158 0.69 -9.61 23.44
N ILE A 159 -0.25 -9.15 22.61
CA ILE A 159 -0.48 -7.71 22.32
C ILE A 159 -0.87 -6.94 23.58
N GLU A 160 -1.79 -7.48 24.38
CA GLU A 160 -2.28 -6.84 25.60
C GLU A 160 -1.13 -6.59 26.60
N ALA A 161 -0.36 -7.62 26.94
CA ALA A 161 0.74 -7.49 27.88
C ALA A 161 1.88 -6.62 27.35
N ALA A 162 2.21 -6.71 26.06
CA ALA A 162 3.20 -5.84 25.42
C ALA A 162 2.81 -4.36 25.55
N SER A 163 1.52 -4.07 25.43
CA SER A 163 1.01 -2.70 25.51
C SER A 163 1.13 -2.07 26.91
N GLN A 164 1.12 -2.89 27.97
CA GLN A 164 1.25 -2.45 29.36
C GLN A 164 2.69 -2.10 29.76
N ILE A 165 3.66 -2.82 29.19
CA ILE A 165 5.09 -2.61 29.50
C ILE A 165 5.79 -1.67 28.53
N GLY A 166 5.22 -1.48 27.34
CA GLY A 166 5.71 -0.51 26.37
C GLY A 166 5.59 0.93 26.87
N HIS A 167 6.36 1.83 26.24
CA HIS A 167 6.32 3.26 26.57
C HIS A 167 4.91 3.82 26.40
N GLN A 168 4.39 4.47 27.44
CA GLN A 168 3.08 5.11 27.35
C GLN A 168 3.20 6.47 26.66
N LEU A 169 2.10 6.96 26.11
CA LEU A 169 2.06 8.20 25.35
C LEU A 169 2.63 9.38 26.14
N ASP A 170 2.16 9.55 27.38
CA ASP A 170 2.55 10.66 28.25
C ASP A 170 4.01 10.59 28.70
N ASP A 171 4.60 9.39 28.70
CA ASP A 171 5.99 9.15 29.08
C ASP A 171 6.92 9.40 27.88
N PHE A 172 6.55 8.89 26.70
CA PHE A 172 7.38 8.94 25.48
C PHE A 172 7.35 10.31 24.79
N ILE A 173 6.17 10.90 24.58
CA ILE A 173 6.00 12.18 23.89
C ILE A 173 5.74 13.26 24.94
N ILE A 174 6.70 14.17 25.13
CA ILE A 174 6.59 15.21 26.16
C ILE A 174 5.60 16.30 25.72
N PRO A 175 4.39 16.40 26.30
CA PRO A 175 3.35 17.32 25.80
C PRO A 175 3.70 18.79 26.00
N THR A 176 4.51 19.11 27.02
CA THR A 176 5.01 20.46 27.29
C THR A 176 5.82 21.02 26.11
N PHE A 177 6.53 20.15 25.39
CA PHE A 177 7.38 20.51 24.25
C PHE A 177 6.79 20.09 22.90
N CYS A 178 5.49 19.78 22.85
CA CYS A 178 4.77 19.48 21.63
C CYS A 178 4.10 20.76 21.10
N GLU A 179 4.59 21.26 19.97
CA GLU A 179 4.18 22.53 19.40
C GLU A 179 3.94 22.42 17.89
N LEU A 180 2.80 22.95 17.44
CA LEU A 180 2.45 23.05 16.03
C LEU A 180 2.47 24.52 15.60
N THR A 181 3.18 24.82 14.51
CA THR A 181 3.21 26.14 13.89
C THR A 181 2.37 26.11 12.62
N THR A 182 1.39 27.01 12.54
CA THR A 182 0.53 27.21 11.37
C THR A 182 0.76 28.58 10.75
N ARG A 183 0.56 28.70 9.44
CA ARG A 183 0.63 29.97 8.73
C ARG A 183 -0.77 30.55 8.53
N GLN A 184 -1.00 31.74 9.07
CA GLN A 184 -2.23 32.49 8.90
C GLN A 184 -2.16 33.46 7.72
N LYS A 185 -3.30 34.07 7.40
CA LYS A 185 -3.40 35.15 6.41
C LYS A 185 -2.37 36.25 6.72
N GLY A 186 -1.74 36.80 5.68
CA GLY A 186 -0.67 37.78 5.82
C GLY A 186 0.72 37.17 6.13
N GLY A 187 0.86 35.85 6.15
CA GLY A 187 2.15 35.18 6.36
C GLY A 187 2.59 35.07 7.81
N ILE A 188 1.71 35.40 8.76
CA ILE A 188 2.00 35.32 10.19
C ILE A 188 2.09 33.86 10.61
N LEU A 189 3.19 33.49 11.27
CA LEU A 189 3.37 32.17 11.87
C LEU A 189 2.80 32.19 13.29
N LEU A 190 1.77 31.38 13.54
CA LEU A 190 1.22 31.19 14.86
C LEU A 190 1.61 29.82 15.41
N LYS A 191 2.25 29.85 16.58
CA LYS A 191 2.65 28.68 17.36
C LYS A 191 1.56 28.33 18.37
N ARG A 192 1.15 27.06 18.41
CA ARG A 192 0.17 26.52 19.36
C ARG A 192 0.71 25.26 20.01
N LYS A 193 0.28 24.95 21.23
CA LYS A 193 0.54 23.63 21.81
C LYS A 193 -0.23 22.56 21.04
N CYS A 194 0.26 21.33 21.00
CA CYS A 194 -0.39 20.23 20.29
C CYS A 194 -1.84 19.98 20.75
N GLN A 195 -2.11 20.13 22.05
CA GLN A 195 -3.46 19.99 22.61
C GLN A 195 -4.41 21.04 22.02
N ASP A 196 -4.00 22.31 22.00
CA ASP A 196 -4.78 23.43 21.44
C ASP A 196 -4.95 23.30 19.92
N ALA A 197 -3.97 22.70 19.24
CA ALA A 197 -3.99 22.43 17.82
C ALA A 197 -4.76 21.16 17.42
N LYS A 198 -5.43 20.48 18.37
CA LYS A 198 -6.18 19.23 18.15
C LYS A 198 -5.32 18.13 17.48
N VAL A 199 -4.06 18.03 17.89
CA VAL A 199 -3.20 16.90 17.53
C VAL A 199 -3.64 15.70 18.37
N VAL A 200 -4.18 14.69 17.72
CA VAL A 200 -4.69 13.46 18.34
C VAL A 200 -3.67 12.34 18.12
N PRO A 201 -3.20 11.69 19.19
CA PRO A 201 -2.32 10.54 19.09
C PRO A 201 -3.13 9.27 18.82
N ILE A 202 -2.67 8.47 17.86
CA ILE A 202 -3.24 7.20 17.45
C ILE A 202 -2.25 6.10 17.82
N SER A 203 -2.63 5.18 18.71
CA SER A 203 -1.75 4.08 19.15
C SER A 203 -1.72 2.93 18.13
N PHE A 204 -0.54 2.36 17.99
CA PHE A 204 -0.23 1.13 17.25
C PHE A 204 0.69 0.27 18.11
N ILE A 205 0.49 -1.04 18.10
CA ILE A 205 1.34 -1.98 18.84
C ILE A 205 2.07 -2.84 17.82
N THR A 206 3.39 -2.85 17.89
CA THR A 206 4.27 -3.62 17.02
C THR A 206 5.06 -4.63 17.83
N TYR A 207 5.52 -5.70 17.18
CA TYR A 207 6.27 -6.74 17.88
C TYR A 207 7.69 -6.31 18.27
N LYS A 208 8.30 -5.37 17.52
CA LYS A 208 9.67 -4.87 17.76
C LYS A 208 9.76 -3.72 18.75
N TYR A 209 8.80 -2.79 18.67
CA TYR A 209 8.85 -1.52 19.39
C TYR A 209 7.73 -1.38 20.42
N PHE A 210 6.85 -2.38 20.52
CA PHE A 210 5.62 -2.36 21.31
C PHE A 210 4.80 -1.10 20.97
N ASN A 211 4.67 -0.16 21.91
CA ASN A 211 3.81 1.00 21.74
C ASN A 211 4.44 2.06 20.81
N CYS A 212 3.76 2.30 19.70
CA CYS A 212 4.03 3.38 18.76
C CYS A 212 2.85 4.35 18.69
N TYR A 213 3.12 5.62 18.39
CA TYR A 213 2.11 6.67 18.35
C TYR A 213 2.19 7.48 17.06
N THR A 214 1.06 7.59 16.37
CA THR A 214 0.92 8.47 15.21
C THR A 214 0.28 9.79 15.63
N LEU A 215 0.97 10.89 15.38
CA LEU A 215 0.47 12.24 15.61
C LEU A 215 -0.35 12.68 14.41
N ALA A 216 -1.67 12.74 14.57
CA ALA A 216 -2.61 13.15 13.54
C ALA A 216 -3.28 14.48 13.90
N ILE A 217 -3.31 15.43 12.96
CA ILE A 217 -4.04 16.69 13.14
C ILE A 217 -5.49 16.43 12.75
N SER A 218 -6.40 16.46 13.73
CA SER A 218 -7.82 16.13 13.48
C SER A 218 -8.57 17.21 12.71
N ASP A 219 -8.11 18.47 12.78
CA ASP A 219 -8.78 19.62 12.16
C ASP A 219 -8.19 19.90 10.77
N PRO A 220 -8.98 19.73 9.67
CA PRO A 220 -8.48 19.88 8.31
C PRO A 220 -7.93 21.28 8.00
N GLU A 221 -8.53 22.34 8.56
CA GLU A 221 -8.09 23.72 8.32
C GLU A 221 -6.72 23.99 8.95
N ILE A 222 -6.51 23.46 10.16
CA ILE A 222 -5.21 23.54 10.86
C ILE A 222 -4.18 22.67 10.12
N SER A 223 -4.57 21.49 9.68
CA SER A 223 -3.68 20.57 8.94
C SER A 223 -3.20 21.18 7.62
N ASN A 224 -4.11 21.81 6.87
CA ASN A 224 -3.80 22.45 5.59
C ASN A 224 -2.89 23.68 5.72
N THR A 225 -2.92 24.35 6.89
CA THR A 225 -2.11 25.54 7.18
C THR A 225 -0.88 25.25 8.04
N ALA A 226 -0.66 23.99 8.44
CA ALA A 226 0.47 23.59 9.25
C ALA A 226 1.77 23.61 8.45
N VAL A 227 2.80 24.22 9.05
CA VAL A 227 4.12 24.41 8.46
C VAL A 227 5.16 23.60 9.23
N ARG A 228 5.06 23.54 10.55
CA ARG A 228 6.09 22.93 11.39
C ARG A 228 5.49 22.21 12.59
N LEU A 229 5.89 20.96 12.83
CA LEU A 229 5.60 20.21 14.05
C LEU A 229 6.91 19.96 14.80
N SER A 230 7.02 20.48 16.02
CA SER A 230 8.16 20.26 16.92
C SER A 230 7.73 19.44 18.11
N VAL A 231 8.48 18.38 18.42
CA VAL A 231 8.21 17.46 19.53
C VAL A 231 9.52 17.07 20.22
N VAL A 232 9.49 16.85 21.53
CA VAL A 232 10.60 16.26 22.28
C VAL A 232 10.17 14.89 22.77
N LEU A 233 11.03 13.90 22.55
CA LEU A 233 10.81 12.51 22.93
C LEU A 233 11.73 12.11 24.08
N TYR A 234 11.22 11.28 24.98
CA TYR A 234 11.97 10.66 26.07
C TYR A 234 12.15 9.16 25.79
N LEU A 235 13.40 8.73 25.68
CA LEU A 235 13.76 7.38 25.25
C LEU A 235 13.90 6.39 26.42
N ASP A 236 14.05 6.89 27.64
CA ASP A 236 14.21 6.09 28.85
C ASP A 236 15.36 5.07 28.80
N GLU A 237 16.50 5.43 28.22
CA GLU A 237 17.69 4.56 28.13
C GLU A 237 18.12 4.09 29.54
N GLU A 238 18.12 2.76 29.76
CA GLU A 238 18.49 2.14 31.03
C GLU A 238 19.99 1.82 31.07
N GLU A 239 20.72 2.49 31.96
CA GLU A 239 22.16 2.24 32.19
C GLU A 239 22.43 1.38 33.45
N ASP A 240 21.39 0.85 34.11
CA ASP A 240 21.53 0.11 35.36
C ASP A 240 21.95 -1.34 35.14
N LEU A 241 23.22 -1.66 35.43
CA LEU A 241 23.76 -3.02 35.35
C LEU A 241 23.12 -3.99 36.36
N ASN A 242 22.41 -3.50 37.39
CA ASN A 242 21.68 -4.33 38.36
C ASN A 242 20.32 -4.80 37.84
N CYS A 243 19.97 -4.55 36.57
CA CYS A 243 18.73 -5.04 35.97
C CYS A 243 18.63 -6.58 35.94
N ARG A 244 19.75 -7.31 36.07
CA ARG A 244 19.80 -8.78 35.94
C ARG A 244 18.87 -9.47 36.96
N PRO A 245 18.11 -10.50 36.54
CA PRO A 245 18.14 -11.17 35.24
C PRO A 245 17.23 -10.55 34.17
N HIS A 246 16.54 -9.44 34.44
CA HIS A 246 15.54 -8.84 33.56
C HIS A 246 16.06 -7.52 32.99
N CYS A 247 17.01 -7.61 32.06
CA CYS A 247 17.67 -6.47 31.42
C CYS A 247 17.07 -6.23 30.04
N THR A 248 16.11 -5.31 29.92
CA THR A 248 15.39 -5.09 28.66
C THR A 248 16.26 -4.45 27.58
N HIS A 249 17.37 -3.80 27.96
CA HIS A 249 18.40 -3.35 27.02
C HIS A 249 19.05 -4.50 26.22
N GLU A 250 18.86 -5.77 26.61
CA GLU A 250 19.29 -6.94 25.81
C GLU A 250 18.42 -7.15 24.56
N PHE A 251 17.27 -6.48 24.44
CA PHE A 251 16.40 -6.60 23.27
C PHE A 251 16.94 -5.88 22.02
N THR A 252 17.70 -4.80 22.21
CA THR A 252 18.23 -3.98 21.13
C THR A 252 19.57 -3.38 21.52
N GLU A 253 20.52 -3.37 20.59
CA GLU A 253 21.83 -2.72 20.78
C GLU A 253 21.77 -1.21 20.47
N TRP A 254 20.64 -0.72 19.95
CA TRP A 254 20.47 0.66 19.49
C TRP A 254 19.65 1.48 20.48
N ALA A 255 20.11 2.70 20.74
CA ALA A 255 19.38 3.73 21.48
C ALA A 255 18.92 4.83 20.51
N GLY A 256 17.64 5.20 20.57
CA GLY A 256 17.04 6.19 19.68
C GLY A 256 15.55 5.99 19.51
N ALA A 257 14.96 6.70 18.55
CA ALA A 257 13.58 6.49 18.15
C ALA A 257 13.50 6.27 16.64
N LYS A 258 12.36 5.77 16.16
CA LYS A 258 12.03 5.64 14.75
C LYS A 258 10.88 6.57 14.38
N VAL A 259 10.95 7.11 13.17
CA VAL A 259 9.93 7.99 12.61
C VAL A 259 9.49 7.51 11.24
N VAL A 260 8.19 7.59 10.97
CA VAL A 260 7.59 7.36 9.65
C VAL A 260 6.75 8.58 9.28
N VAL A 261 6.97 9.12 8.08
CA VAL A 261 6.14 10.19 7.51
C VAL A 261 5.24 9.56 6.46
N HIS A 262 3.92 9.61 6.68
CA HIS A 262 2.97 8.94 5.80
C HIS A 262 1.71 9.78 5.51
N PRO A 263 0.97 9.46 4.43
CA PRO A 263 -0.27 10.17 4.10
C PRO A 263 -1.33 10.07 5.20
N VAL A 264 -2.25 11.04 5.20
CA VAL A 264 -3.28 11.14 6.24
C VAL A 264 -4.23 9.94 6.22
N GLY A 265 -4.34 9.23 7.34
CA GLY A 265 -5.25 8.10 7.53
C GLY A 265 -4.78 6.77 6.93
N THR A 266 -3.53 6.67 6.47
CA THR A 266 -2.94 5.39 6.02
C THR A 266 -2.30 4.64 7.19
N TYR A 267 -2.19 3.33 7.08
CA TYR A 267 -1.44 2.51 8.03
C TYR A 267 0.08 2.78 7.89
N PRO A 268 0.81 2.97 8.99
CA PRO A 268 2.25 3.22 8.95
C PRO A 268 3.05 1.89 8.91
N ASP A 269 3.68 1.60 7.78
CA ASP A 269 4.60 0.47 7.64
C ASP A 269 5.97 0.79 8.27
N ILE A 270 6.07 0.65 9.60
CA ILE A 270 7.23 1.07 10.40
C ILE A 270 8.52 0.33 10.00
N ASP A 271 8.45 -0.98 9.76
CA ASP A 271 9.66 -1.75 9.44
C ASP A 271 10.25 -1.43 8.06
N GLN A 272 9.43 -0.95 7.11
CA GLN A 272 9.87 -0.66 5.73
C GLN A 272 10.16 0.82 5.50
N MET A 273 9.39 1.72 6.12
CA MET A 273 9.43 3.16 5.82
C MET A 273 10.05 4.02 6.93
N SER A 274 10.54 3.42 8.03
CA SER A 274 11.09 4.19 9.15
C SER A 274 12.50 4.73 8.92
N MET A 275 12.74 5.93 9.44
CA MET A 275 14.08 6.51 9.61
C MET A 275 14.48 6.49 11.09
N ASN A 276 15.78 6.45 11.36
CA ASN A 276 16.32 6.45 12.71
C ASN A 276 16.55 7.88 13.21
N LEU A 277 16.15 8.16 14.45
CA LEU A 277 16.34 9.42 15.15
C LEU A 277 17.45 9.28 16.18
N LEU A 278 18.41 10.20 16.15
CA LEU A 278 19.57 10.18 17.03
C LEU A 278 19.22 10.80 18.41
N PRO A 279 19.58 10.16 19.54
CA PRO A 279 19.54 10.78 20.86
C PRO A 279 20.50 11.98 20.95
N GLY A 280 20.17 12.99 21.76
CA GLY A 280 21.06 14.15 21.96
C GLY A 280 21.19 15.01 20.71
N ALA A 281 20.21 14.92 19.83
CA ALA A 281 20.15 15.65 18.58
C ALA A 281 18.75 16.21 18.33
N SER A 282 18.73 17.32 17.60
CA SER A 282 17.57 17.86 16.92
C SER A 282 17.55 17.24 15.53
N ASN A 283 16.64 16.29 15.35
CA ASN A 283 16.37 15.60 14.11
C ASN A 283 15.36 16.44 13.31
N GLN A 284 15.79 16.99 12.18
CA GLN A 284 15.01 17.87 11.33
C GLN A 284 14.59 17.13 10.07
N ILE A 285 13.29 16.92 9.88
CA ILE A 285 12.72 16.37 8.65
C ILE A 285 12.23 17.54 7.82
N LEU A 286 12.85 17.74 6.66
CA LEU A 286 12.44 18.74 5.70
C LEU A 286 11.55 18.09 4.65
N VAL A 287 10.29 18.49 4.56
CA VAL A 287 9.36 18.04 3.51
C VAL A 287 9.46 19.00 2.34
N ASP A 288 10.32 18.66 1.38
CA ASP A 288 10.65 19.52 0.23
C ASP A 288 9.50 19.63 -0.77
N GLU A 289 8.90 18.49 -1.07
CA GLU A 289 7.95 18.34 -2.17
C GLU A 289 6.86 17.34 -1.83
N ILE A 290 5.61 17.72 -2.12
CA ILE A 290 4.47 16.80 -2.06
C ILE A 290 4.02 16.50 -3.48
N ARG A 291 3.97 15.22 -3.81
CA ARG A 291 3.61 14.71 -5.13
C ARG A 291 2.22 14.09 -5.09
N ARG A 292 1.39 14.47 -6.05
CA ARG A 292 0.12 13.80 -6.36
C ARG A 292 0.32 13.01 -7.65
N ILE A 293 0.31 11.69 -7.55
CA ILE A 293 0.49 10.79 -8.68
C ILE A 293 -0.89 10.30 -9.11
N GLU A 294 -1.27 10.59 -10.34
CA GLU A 294 -2.52 10.14 -10.96
C GLU A 294 -2.18 9.18 -12.11
N LYS A 295 -2.28 7.89 -11.80
CA LYS A 295 -2.09 6.80 -12.77
C LYS A 295 -3.34 6.59 -13.59
N LYS A 296 -3.14 6.25 -14.86
CA LYS A 296 -4.26 5.97 -15.77
C LYS A 296 -4.70 4.52 -15.60
N ASN A 297 -5.99 4.31 -15.39
CA ASN A 297 -6.55 2.97 -15.35
C ASN A 297 -6.55 2.36 -16.76
N LEU A 298 -5.70 1.34 -16.96
CA LEU A 298 -5.51 0.66 -18.24
C LEU A 298 -5.94 -0.82 -18.10
N PRO A 299 -6.46 -1.46 -19.16
CA PRO A 299 -6.78 -2.89 -19.13
C PRO A 299 -5.55 -3.77 -18.83
N THR A 300 -4.36 -3.37 -19.29
CA THR A 300 -3.08 -4.06 -19.05
C THR A 300 -2.50 -3.79 -17.66
N LYS A 301 -2.81 -2.64 -17.08
CA LYS A 301 -2.33 -2.17 -15.77
C LYS A 301 -3.49 -1.50 -15.02
N PRO A 302 -4.40 -2.29 -14.45
CA PRO A 302 -5.57 -1.72 -13.79
C PRO A 302 -5.18 -1.13 -12.43
N CYS A 303 -5.79 -0.01 -12.07
CA CYS A 303 -5.64 0.63 -10.76
C CYS A 303 -7.00 0.75 -10.06
N GLU A 304 -6.97 0.86 -8.73
CA GLU A 304 -8.16 1.05 -7.90
C GLU A 304 -8.67 2.50 -8.02
N GLN A 305 -9.94 2.67 -8.40
CA GLN A 305 -10.55 3.97 -8.67
C GLN A 305 -11.36 4.51 -7.49
N GLU A 306 -11.70 3.67 -6.51
CA GLU A 306 -12.55 4.06 -5.39
C GLU A 306 -11.81 4.91 -4.34
N VAL A 307 -11.83 6.24 -4.50
CA VAL A 307 -11.07 7.21 -3.70
C VAL A 307 -11.23 7.05 -2.18
N ASN A 308 -12.42 6.68 -1.71
CA ASN A 308 -12.76 6.59 -0.30
C ASN A 308 -12.76 5.16 0.25
N LYS A 309 -12.15 4.22 -0.46
CA LYS A 309 -12.05 2.83 0.00
C LYS A 309 -11.26 2.76 1.30
N THR A 310 -11.84 2.13 2.31
CA THR A 310 -11.19 1.89 3.61
C THR A 310 -11.01 0.41 3.87
N LEU A 311 -10.08 0.10 4.76
CA LEU A 311 -9.78 -1.23 5.25
C LEU A 311 -9.90 -1.22 6.77
N SER A 312 -10.69 -2.16 7.29
CA SER A 312 -10.91 -2.34 8.72
C SER A 312 -9.80 -3.17 9.34
N LEU A 313 -9.16 -2.64 10.38
CA LEU A 313 -8.16 -3.35 11.18
C LEU A 313 -8.59 -3.46 12.64
N ALA A 314 -8.16 -4.53 13.29
CA ALA A 314 -8.30 -4.69 14.73
C ALA A 314 -7.11 -4.02 15.44
N TYR A 315 -7.39 -3.30 16.52
CA TYR A 315 -6.39 -2.70 17.38
C TYR A 315 -6.78 -2.89 18.85
N PHE A 316 -5.79 -2.86 19.74
CA PHE A 316 -6.02 -2.90 21.17
C PHE A 316 -6.19 -1.47 21.71
N ASP A 317 -7.36 -1.19 22.30
CA ASP A 317 -7.63 0.09 22.95
C ASP A 317 -7.09 0.08 24.38
N MET A 318 -6.03 0.85 24.59
CA MET A 318 -5.36 1.01 25.88
C MET A 318 -6.28 1.57 26.98
N LYS A 319 -7.25 2.42 26.62
CA LYS A 319 -8.11 3.07 27.61
C LYS A 319 -9.18 2.11 28.14
N ASN A 320 -9.78 1.37 27.23
CA ASN A 320 -10.86 0.43 27.54
C ASN A 320 -10.38 -1.00 27.77
N GLN A 321 -9.08 -1.28 27.60
CA GLN A 321 -8.47 -2.61 27.76
C GLN A 321 -9.18 -3.70 26.91
N THR A 322 -9.59 -3.34 25.69
CA THR A 322 -10.37 -4.21 24.80
C THR A 322 -9.92 -4.07 23.36
N PHE A 323 -10.11 -5.13 22.56
CA PHE A 323 -9.91 -5.05 21.11
C PHE A 323 -11.10 -4.32 20.46
N GLN A 324 -10.78 -3.42 19.54
CA GLN A 324 -11.74 -2.64 18.75
C GLN A 324 -11.31 -2.61 17.29
N THR A 325 -12.20 -2.12 16.42
CA THR A 325 -11.92 -1.95 14.99
C THR A 325 -11.68 -0.48 14.65
N ARG A 326 -10.81 -0.25 13.67
CA ARG A 326 -10.50 1.07 13.12
C ARG A 326 -10.41 0.99 11.61
N GLU A 327 -10.97 1.99 10.94
CA GLU A 327 -10.87 2.12 9.48
C GLU A 327 -9.60 2.90 9.11
N MET A 328 -8.84 2.36 8.17
CA MET A 328 -7.70 3.02 7.53
C MET A 328 -7.97 3.19 6.04
N LYS A 329 -7.35 4.19 5.42
CA LYS A 329 -7.39 4.33 3.96
C LYS A 329 -6.72 3.14 3.29
N TYR A 330 -7.29 2.75 2.16
CA TYR A 330 -6.77 1.69 1.33
C TYR A 330 -5.34 1.98 0.85
N THR A 331 -4.43 1.04 1.09
CA THR A 331 -3.14 0.94 0.40
C THR A 331 -2.98 -0.50 -0.09
N ALA A 332 -2.29 -0.68 -1.23
CA ALA A 332 -2.08 -2.02 -1.79
C ALA A 332 -1.34 -2.94 -0.79
N ASN A 333 -0.33 -2.41 -0.10
CA ASN A 333 0.43 -3.14 0.93
C ASN A 333 -0.45 -3.59 2.10
N LEU A 334 -1.27 -2.69 2.66
CA LEU A 334 -2.17 -3.03 3.76
C LEU A 334 -3.19 -4.08 3.31
N CYS A 335 -3.72 -3.96 2.09
CA CYS A 335 -4.62 -4.96 1.51
C CYS A 335 -3.97 -6.35 1.46
N ILE A 336 -2.72 -6.45 0.97
CA ILE A 336 -1.98 -7.72 0.88
C ILE A 336 -1.74 -8.30 2.28
N GLN A 337 -1.29 -7.47 3.22
CA GLN A 337 -1.04 -7.89 4.61
C GLN A 337 -2.31 -8.44 5.27
N LEU A 338 -3.45 -7.75 5.12
CA LEU A 338 -4.73 -8.18 5.69
C LEU A 338 -5.25 -9.47 5.05
N LEU A 339 -5.19 -9.61 3.72
CA LEU A 339 -5.60 -10.84 3.03
C LEU A 339 -4.71 -12.03 3.43
N SER A 340 -3.41 -11.81 3.55
CA SER A 340 -2.48 -12.83 4.01
C SER A 340 -2.78 -13.24 5.44
N GLN A 341 -3.08 -12.30 6.34
CA GLN A 341 -3.44 -12.60 7.72
C GLN A 341 -4.76 -13.39 7.81
N VAL A 342 -5.78 -13.04 7.02
CA VAL A 342 -7.03 -13.81 6.94
C VAL A 342 -6.73 -15.26 6.55
N ALA A 343 -5.97 -15.46 5.48
CA ALA A 343 -5.62 -16.80 4.99
C ALA A 343 -4.83 -17.61 6.03
N THR A 344 -3.90 -16.97 6.75
CA THR A 344 -3.12 -17.61 7.83
C THR A 344 -4.03 -18.00 9.01
N MET A 345 -4.93 -17.11 9.44
CA MET A 345 -5.85 -17.38 10.54
C MET A 345 -6.83 -18.52 10.20
N GLU A 346 -7.36 -18.56 8.97
CA GLU A 346 -8.29 -19.59 8.53
C GLU A 346 -7.61 -20.96 8.36
N ARG A 347 -6.45 -21.00 7.70
CA ARG A 347 -5.79 -22.26 7.31
C ARG A 347 -4.85 -22.81 8.37
N CYS A 348 -4.07 -21.94 9.02
CA CYS A 348 -3.03 -22.34 9.98
C CYS A 348 -3.49 -22.24 11.44
N GLN A 349 -4.65 -21.64 11.72
CA GLN A 349 -5.20 -21.47 13.07
C GLN A 349 -4.18 -20.82 14.03
N CYS A 350 -3.50 -19.79 13.52
CA CYS A 350 -2.55 -18.97 14.27
C CYS A 350 -2.51 -17.56 13.69
N VAL A 351 -1.96 -16.62 14.46
CA VAL A 351 -1.81 -15.22 14.06
C VAL A 351 -0.35 -14.97 13.68
N ASP A 352 -0.11 -14.38 12.51
CA ASP A 352 1.22 -13.88 12.15
C ASP A 352 1.45 -12.54 12.86
N PHE A 353 2.54 -12.41 13.62
CA PHE A 353 2.84 -11.20 14.37
C PHE A 353 3.39 -10.06 13.48
N LEU A 354 3.80 -10.36 12.25
CA LEU A 354 4.35 -9.38 11.30
C LEU A 354 3.27 -8.56 10.58
N MET A 355 2.01 -9.02 10.61
CA MET A 355 0.92 -8.41 9.84
C MET A 355 -0.19 -7.90 10.75
N PRO A 356 -0.81 -6.76 10.41
CA PRO A 356 -1.98 -6.27 11.13
C PRO A 356 -3.13 -7.27 11.07
N ILE A 357 -3.96 -7.24 12.11
CA ILE A 357 -5.10 -8.13 12.23
C ILE A 357 -6.31 -7.51 11.52
N PRO A 358 -7.03 -8.27 10.66
CA PRO A 358 -8.22 -7.77 9.99
C PRO A 358 -9.36 -7.55 10.98
N GLY A 359 -10.08 -6.43 10.82
CA GLY A 359 -11.21 -6.08 11.67
C GLY A 359 -12.33 -7.11 11.65
N SER A 360 -12.48 -7.89 10.57
CA SER A 360 -13.46 -8.98 10.45
C SER A 360 -13.20 -10.17 11.37
N HIS A 361 -11.98 -10.33 11.88
CA HIS A 361 -11.58 -11.46 12.73
C HIS A 361 -11.11 -11.01 14.13
N PHE A 362 -11.47 -9.79 14.56
CA PHE A 362 -11.01 -9.24 15.83
C PHE A 362 -11.40 -10.12 17.04
N ASP A 363 -12.57 -10.79 17.00
CA ASP A 363 -13.03 -11.70 18.06
C ASP A 363 -12.15 -12.95 18.23
N ARG A 364 -11.43 -13.37 17.18
CA ARG A 364 -10.58 -14.57 17.21
C ARG A 364 -9.18 -14.31 17.75
N VAL A 365 -8.80 -13.04 17.94
CA VAL A 365 -7.44 -12.66 18.35
C VAL A 365 -7.08 -13.21 19.73
N SER A 366 -8.03 -13.21 20.67
CA SER A 366 -7.83 -13.77 22.01
C SER A 366 -7.83 -15.29 22.04
N LEU A 367 -8.35 -15.95 21.00
CA LEU A 367 -8.50 -17.40 20.92
C LEU A 367 -7.33 -18.08 20.21
N LEU A 368 -6.66 -17.37 19.29
CA LEU A 368 -5.59 -17.92 18.46
C LEU A 368 -4.21 -17.52 18.99
N PRO A 369 -3.27 -18.47 19.13
CA PRO A 369 -1.89 -18.15 19.47
C PRO A 369 -1.11 -17.61 18.27
N PHE A 370 0.03 -16.97 18.53
CA PHE A 370 0.96 -16.60 17.47
C PHE A 370 1.58 -17.85 16.80
N CYS A 371 1.82 -17.75 15.49
CA CYS A 371 2.35 -18.87 14.70
C CYS A 371 3.74 -19.33 15.16
N GLY A 372 4.59 -18.42 15.67
CA GLY A 372 5.93 -18.71 16.19
C GLY A 372 6.00 -18.84 17.71
N ASN A 373 4.87 -19.05 18.41
CA ASN A 373 4.91 -19.28 19.86
C ASN A 373 5.64 -20.59 20.20
N LEU A 374 6.89 -20.47 20.67
CA LEU A 374 7.79 -21.58 20.98
C LEU A 374 7.37 -22.44 22.19
N SER A 375 6.39 -22.00 22.99
CA SER A 375 5.81 -22.83 24.04
C SER A 375 4.99 -24.00 23.48
N ARG A 376 4.61 -23.96 22.19
CA ARG A 376 3.78 -24.99 21.56
C ARG A 376 4.62 -26.08 20.91
N SER A 377 4.21 -27.33 21.09
CA SER A 377 4.87 -28.49 20.47
C SER A 377 4.74 -28.53 18.94
N ASN A 378 3.68 -27.95 18.37
CA ASN A 378 3.41 -27.91 16.94
C ASN A 378 3.89 -26.62 16.24
N VAL A 379 4.82 -25.87 16.84
CA VAL A 379 5.31 -24.59 16.30
C VAL A 379 5.90 -24.74 14.89
N LEU A 380 6.66 -25.81 14.64
CA LEU A 380 7.26 -26.09 13.33
C LEU A 380 6.20 -26.23 12.22
N HIS A 381 5.08 -26.88 12.52
CA HIS A 381 3.98 -27.01 11.57
C HIS A 381 3.30 -25.66 11.31
N SER A 382 3.09 -24.87 12.36
CA SER A 382 2.44 -23.55 12.27
C SER A 382 3.27 -22.57 11.44
N LEU A 383 4.59 -22.54 11.67
CA LEU A 383 5.53 -21.71 10.91
C LEU A 383 5.59 -22.10 9.42
N LYS A 384 5.74 -23.40 9.12
CA LYS A 384 5.76 -23.88 7.73
C LYS A 384 4.44 -23.60 7.01
N CYS A 385 3.31 -23.77 7.71
CA CYS A 385 2.00 -23.44 7.16
C CYS A 385 1.91 -21.95 6.81
N ASN A 386 2.33 -21.06 7.71
CA ASN A 386 2.29 -19.62 7.48
C ASN A 386 3.14 -19.21 6.26
N GLN A 387 4.38 -19.72 6.17
CA GLN A 387 5.25 -19.46 5.02
C GLN A 387 4.65 -19.96 3.72
N GLN A 388 4.07 -21.17 3.72
CA GLN A 388 3.44 -21.75 2.54
C GLN A 388 2.20 -20.94 2.11
N VAL A 389 1.40 -20.43 3.04
CA VAL A 389 0.26 -19.54 2.74
C VAL A 389 0.73 -18.26 2.06
N ARG A 390 1.77 -17.62 2.59
CA ARG A 390 2.34 -16.39 2.01
C ARG A 390 2.90 -16.62 0.61
N GLN A 391 3.66 -17.70 0.42
CA GLN A 391 4.29 -18.03 -0.87
C GLN A 391 3.26 -18.40 -1.93
N ASN A 392 2.31 -19.30 -1.62
CA ASN A 392 1.34 -19.78 -2.60
C ASN A 392 0.38 -18.68 -3.06
N ASN A 393 0.00 -17.77 -2.15
CA ASN A 393 -1.01 -16.77 -2.44
C ASN A 393 -0.43 -15.41 -2.87
N SER A 394 0.89 -15.22 -2.83
CA SER A 394 1.54 -13.94 -3.14
C SER A 394 1.05 -13.34 -4.46
N ARG A 395 1.09 -14.11 -5.55
CA ARG A 395 0.65 -13.65 -6.88
C ARG A 395 -0.84 -13.25 -6.89
N VAL A 396 -1.70 -14.08 -6.30
CA VAL A 396 -3.14 -13.85 -6.26
C VAL A 396 -3.46 -12.57 -5.47
N PHE A 397 -2.79 -12.36 -4.34
CA PHE A 397 -2.97 -11.16 -3.53
C PHE A 397 -2.49 -9.89 -4.24
N HIS A 398 -1.38 -9.94 -5.00
CA HIS A 398 -0.94 -8.81 -5.83
C HIS A 398 -1.92 -8.48 -6.96
N GLU A 399 -2.57 -9.50 -7.56
CA GLU A 399 -3.57 -9.29 -8.62
C GLU A 399 -4.90 -8.70 -8.07
N LEU A 400 -5.28 -9.07 -6.84
CA LEU A 400 -6.45 -8.55 -6.13
C LEU A 400 -6.22 -7.14 -5.55
N CYS A 401 -5.08 -6.92 -4.92
CA CYS A 401 -4.72 -5.67 -4.24
C CYS A 401 -3.97 -4.73 -5.17
N ARG A 402 -4.72 -4.02 -5.99
CA ARG A 402 -4.18 -3.07 -6.98
C ARG A 402 -3.76 -1.76 -6.31
N GLU A 403 -2.77 -1.10 -6.90
CA GLU A 403 -2.43 0.25 -6.47
C GLU A 403 -3.56 1.24 -6.74
N HIS A 404 -3.66 2.27 -5.91
CA HIS A 404 -4.66 3.32 -6.10
C HIS A 404 -4.29 4.19 -7.29
N CYS A 405 -5.27 4.58 -8.11
CA CYS A 405 -5.00 5.45 -9.25
C CYS A 405 -4.50 6.83 -8.81
N VAL A 406 -4.94 7.32 -7.64
CA VAL A 406 -4.51 8.62 -7.10
C VAL A 406 -3.76 8.42 -5.79
N GLN A 407 -2.49 8.81 -5.75
CA GLN A 407 -1.64 8.62 -4.57
C GLN A 407 -0.95 9.92 -4.18
N MET A 408 -0.77 10.10 -2.88
CA MET A 408 0.01 11.20 -2.32
C MET A 408 1.34 10.66 -1.83
N GLN A 409 2.44 11.24 -2.32
CA GLN A 409 3.80 10.90 -1.90
C GLN A 409 4.48 12.15 -1.34
N TYR A 410 5.27 11.96 -0.28
CA TYR A 410 6.02 13.02 0.38
C TYR A 410 7.49 12.77 0.13
N ASN A 411 8.17 13.72 -0.50
CA ASN A 411 9.63 13.70 -0.59
C ASN A 411 10.20 14.49 0.60
N TYR A 412 11.11 13.88 1.32
CA TYR A 412 11.66 14.47 2.53
C TYR A 412 13.10 14.04 2.79
N GLU A 413 13.83 14.90 3.50
CA GLU A 413 15.21 14.67 3.90
C GLU A 413 15.36 14.80 5.42
N LEU A 414 16.16 13.92 6.02
CA LEU A 414 16.50 13.95 7.45
C LEU A 414 17.87 14.59 7.65
N THR A 415 17.92 15.67 8.43
CA THR A 415 19.16 16.33 8.85
C THR A 415 19.24 16.36 10.37
N GLN A 416 20.44 16.37 10.93
CA GLN A 416 20.65 16.22 12.38
C GLN A 416 21.62 17.28 12.91
N LEU A 417 21.26 17.88 14.03
CA LEU A 417 22.07 18.88 14.73
C LEU A 417 22.21 18.50 16.20
N ARG A 418 23.37 18.74 16.82
CA ARG A 418 23.55 18.48 18.26
C ARG A 418 22.57 19.30 19.09
N TRP A 419 21.85 18.65 20.00
CA TRP A 419 20.89 19.30 20.89
C TRP A 419 20.77 18.57 22.24
N PRO A 420 20.64 19.30 23.36
CA PRO A 420 20.64 20.75 23.49
C PRO A 420 22.05 21.33 23.67
N GLN A 421 22.15 22.66 23.71
CA GLN A 421 23.33 23.31 24.29
C GLN A 421 23.36 23.03 25.80
N LYS A 422 24.52 22.62 26.33
CA LYS A 422 24.67 22.18 27.74
C LYS A 422 23.98 23.09 28.77
N PRO A 423 24.15 24.43 28.79
CA PRO A 423 23.48 25.27 29.78
C PRO A 423 21.94 25.24 29.71
N ARG A 424 21.37 24.95 28.54
CA ARG A 424 19.90 24.87 28.37
C ARG A 424 19.30 23.61 28.99
N VAL A 425 20.10 22.58 29.28
CA VAL A 425 19.64 21.34 29.94
C VAL A 425 18.94 21.66 31.27
N LEU A 426 19.47 22.60 32.06
CA LEU A 426 18.87 22.98 33.34
C LEU A 426 17.47 23.59 33.18
N LYS A 427 17.23 24.33 32.08
CA LYS A 427 15.91 24.86 31.77
C LYS A 427 14.92 23.73 31.45
N TYR A 428 15.33 22.80 30.58
CA TYR A 428 14.50 21.63 30.26
C TYR A 428 14.18 20.82 31.52
N TYR A 429 15.18 20.56 32.35
CA TYR A 429 15.01 19.88 33.63
C TYR A 429 13.97 20.59 34.53
N SER A 430 14.05 21.92 34.67
CA SER A 430 13.13 22.68 35.53
C SER A 430 11.66 22.60 35.09
N GLU A 431 11.41 22.48 33.78
CA GLU A 431 10.06 22.34 33.20
C GLU A 431 9.53 20.90 33.28
N LEU A 432 10.42 19.94 33.56
CA LEU A 432 10.16 18.50 33.52
C LEU A 432 10.05 17.87 34.91
N LYS A 433 10.75 18.42 35.91
CA LYS A 433 10.95 17.86 37.27
C LYS A 433 9.70 17.27 37.94
N ASP A 434 8.51 17.82 37.69
CA ASP A 434 7.27 17.46 38.38
C ASP A 434 6.49 16.31 37.68
N ARG A 435 6.99 15.74 36.56
CA ARG A 435 6.18 14.90 35.65
C ARG A 435 6.58 13.42 35.55
N ILE A 436 7.87 13.12 35.34
CA ILE A 436 8.39 11.74 35.22
C ILE A 436 8.95 11.34 36.59
N TYR A 437 9.23 10.06 36.81
CA TYR A 437 10.05 9.54 37.91
C TYR A 437 11.52 10.05 37.82
N TYR A 438 11.68 11.37 37.62
CA TYR A 438 12.91 12.14 37.42
C TYR A 438 13.86 12.02 38.61
N ASP A 439 13.32 11.75 39.80
CA ASP A 439 14.05 11.70 41.07
C ASP A 439 15.16 10.65 41.10
N ARG A 440 15.12 9.62 40.24
CA ARG A 440 16.18 8.60 40.17
C ARG A 440 17.28 8.95 39.15
N LYS A 441 16.93 9.11 37.87
CA LYS A 441 17.91 9.31 36.78
C LYS A 441 18.47 10.73 36.70
N PHE A 442 17.66 11.76 37.00
CA PHE A 442 18.00 13.16 36.71
C PHE A 442 18.34 14.00 37.94
N LYS A 443 18.38 13.40 39.13
CA LYS A 443 18.73 14.07 40.40
C LYS A 443 20.05 14.83 40.36
N ILE A 444 21.02 14.34 39.56
CA ILE A 444 22.30 15.02 39.34
C ILE A 444 22.14 16.47 38.86
N TYR A 445 21.08 16.76 38.09
CA TYR A 445 20.80 18.11 37.58
C TYR A 445 20.26 19.04 38.68
N GLU A 446 19.57 18.52 39.69
CA GLU A 446 19.15 19.29 40.88
C GLU A 446 20.39 19.79 41.65
N GLU A 447 21.36 18.90 41.88
CA GLU A 447 22.62 19.25 42.53
C GLU A 447 23.40 20.30 41.73
N ILE A 448 23.42 20.18 40.40
CA ILE A 448 24.09 21.12 39.51
C ILE A 448 23.37 22.47 39.53
N GLU A 449 22.03 22.49 39.52
CA GLU A 449 21.24 23.72 39.60
C GLU A 449 21.51 24.45 40.93
N ALA A 450 21.49 23.75 42.06
CA ALA A 450 21.82 24.31 43.36
C ALA A 450 23.24 24.88 43.39
N MET A 451 24.22 24.16 42.83
CA MET A 451 25.61 24.60 42.71
C MET A 451 25.77 25.82 41.80
N SER A 452 24.98 25.93 40.73
CA SER A 452 25.04 27.04 39.77
C SER A 452 24.73 28.40 40.41
N ARG A 453 23.91 28.41 41.47
CA ARG A 453 23.56 29.62 42.24
C ARG A 453 24.70 30.14 43.10
N VAL A 454 25.68 29.28 43.44
CA VAL A 454 26.83 29.62 44.28
C VAL A 454 28.11 29.79 43.44
N ASN A 455 28.38 28.84 42.54
CA ASN A 455 29.57 28.83 41.68
C ASN A 455 29.24 28.29 40.27
N ALA A 456 28.99 29.22 39.35
CA ALA A 456 28.59 28.90 37.98
C ALA A 456 29.67 28.14 37.17
N SER A 457 30.95 28.43 37.38
CA SER A 457 32.04 27.80 36.64
C SER A 457 32.20 26.31 36.99
N LEU A 458 32.13 26.00 38.28
CA LEU A 458 32.18 24.60 38.74
C LEU A 458 30.95 23.82 38.29
N ALA A 459 29.77 24.43 38.37
CA ALA A 459 28.53 23.84 37.88
C ALA A 459 28.60 23.55 36.38
N LEU A 460 29.14 24.46 35.57
CA LEU A 460 29.33 24.25 34.13
C LEU A 460 30.30 23.10 33.84
N GLN A 461 31.40 22.98 34.59
CA GLN A 461 32.34 21.87 34.43
C GLN A 461 31.71 20.52 34.79
N LYS A 462 30.90 20.46 35.86
CA LYS A 462 30.15 19.25 36.24
C LYS A 462 29.13 18.91 35.15
N LEU A 463 28.38 19.90 34.66
CA LEU A 463 27.39 19.75 33.60
C LEU A 463 27.99 19.26 32.26
N GLN A 464 29.19 19.71 31.91
CA GLN A 464 29.89 19.24 30.71
C GLN A 464 30.28 17.75 30.78
N LYS A 465 30.51 17.22 31.99
CA LYS A 465 30.84 15.80 32.20
C LYS A 465 29.61 14.89 32.29
N THR A 466 28.42 15.44 32.50
CA THR A 466 27.17 14.69 32.57
C THR A 466 26.48 14.64 31.21
N ASP A 467 26.12 13.45 30.74
CA ASP A 467 25.49 13.20 29.44
C ASP A 467 24.11 12.51 29.51
N VAL A 468 23.57 12.34 30.72
CA VAL A 468 22.30 11.65 30.98
C VAL A 468 21.14 12.24 30.18
N PHE A 469 21.05 13.57 30.07
CA PHE A 469 20.02 14.23 29.28
C PHE A 469 20.15 13.95 27.79
N GLU A 470 21.35 14.09 27.22
CA GLU A 470 21.57 13.85 25.80
C GLU A 470 21.28 12.41 25.40
N LYS A 471 21.56 11.44 26.26
CA LYS A 471 21.23 10.03 26.00
C LYS A 471 19.73 9.74 26.00
N ASN A 472 19.00 10.37 26.92
CA ASN A 472 17.58 10.07 27.15
C ASN A 472 16.59 10.92 26.35
N PHE A 473 17.03 12.03 25.74
CA PHE A 473 16.13 12.95 25.03
C PHE A 473 16.57 13.18 23.60
N LEU A 474 15.59 13.34 22.72
CA LEU A 474 15.81 13.89 21.38
C LEU A 474 14.70 14.86 21.00
N GLN A 475 15.02 15.77 20.09
CA GLN A 475 14.05 16.67 19.48
C GLN A 475 13.77 16.19 18.05
N LEU A 476 12.50 16.16 17.68
CA LEU A 476 12.03 15.96 16.31
C LEU A 476 11.38 17.25 15.83
N ASP A 477 11.76 17.69 14.64
CA ASP A 477 11.23 18.87 14.00
C ASP A 477 10.87 18.57 12.55
N VAL A 478 9.59 18.48 12.24
CA VAL A 478 9.11 18.25 10.87
C VAL A 478 8.67 19.58 10.28
N ASN A 479 9.41 20.04 9.28
CA ASN A 479 9.22 21.34 8.66
C ASN A 479 8.83 21.19 7.19
N ARG A 480 7.82 21.95 6.78
CA ARG A 480 7.31 22.03 5.41
C ARG A 480 7.50 23.47 4.91
N PRO A 481 8.65 23.82 4.30
CA PRO A 481 8.92 25.17 3.84
C PRO A 481 7.93 25.61 2.76
N ASN A 482 7.62 24.72 1.81
CA ASN A 482 6.72 24.98 0.69
C ASN A 482 5.33 24.40 0.99
N PHE A 483 4.49 25.18 1.67
CA PHE A 483 3.18 24.74 2.15
C PHE A 483 2.05 24.88 1.11
N ASP A 484 2.30 25.55 -0.01
CA ASP A 484 1.32 25.86 -1.06
C ASP A 484 1.69 25.29 -2.44
N THR A 485 2.76 24.52 -2.51
CA THR A 485 3.20 23.86 -3.75
C THR A 485 2.77 22.40 -3.76
N LEU A 486 2.10 21.98 -4.83
CA LEU A 486 1.77 20.59 -5.12
C LEU A 486 2.29 20.23 -6.51
N VAL A 487 3.10 19.18 -6.61
CA VAL A 487 3.56 18.67 -7.90
C VAL A 487 2.67 17.52 -8.31
N SER A 488 1.98 17.67 -9.43
CA SER A 488 1.05 16.68 -9.97
C SER A 488 1.71 15.94 -11.13
N TYR A 489 1.75 14.61 -11.03
CA TYR A 489 2.18 13.70 -12.08
C TYR A 489 0.93 13.02 -12.62
N THR A 490 0.52 13.32 -13.84
CA THR A 490 -0.69 12.72 -14.44
C THR A 490 -0.30 11.89 -15.64
N GLU A 491 -0.60 10.59 -15.61
CA GLU A 491 -0.42 9.71 -16.75
C GLU A 491 -1.51 9.97 -17.80
N ILE A 492 -1.08 10.33 -19.01
CA ILE A 492 -1.96 10.50 -20.16
C ILE A 492 -1.57 9.50 -21.25
N GLU A 493 -2.51 9.19 -22.14
CA GLU A 493 -2.20 8.36 -23.31
C GLU A 493 -1.13 9.05 -24.16
N GLU A 494 -0.07 8.31 -24.49
CA GLU A 494 0.93 8.78 -25.45
C GLU A 494 0.27 8.97 -26.83
N TYR A 495 -0.60 8.02 -27.18
CA TYR A 495 -1.24 7.98 -28.48
C TYR A 495 -2.76 7.79 -28.34
N THR A 496 -3.49 8.87 -28.62
CA THR A 496 -4.95 8.93 -28.52
C THR A 496 -5.64 8.41 -29.78
N LEU A 497 -6.93 8.05 -29.69
CA LEU A 497 -7.73 7.68 -30.86
C LEU A 497 -7.81 8.80 -31.92
N PRO A 498 -8.02 10.09 -31.57
CA PRO A 498 -7.98 11.18 -32.55
C PRO A 498 -6.65 11.27 -33.29
N THR A 499 -5.52 11.09 -32.59
CA THR A 499 -4.19 11.09 -33.22
C THR A 499 -4.04 9.91 -34.19
N LEU A 500 -4.52 8.72 -33.80
CA LEU A 500 -4.54 7.54 -34.68
C LEU A 500 -5.30 7.81 -35.98
N LEU A 501 -6.55 8.28 -35.89
CA LEU A 501 -7.38 8.53 -37.06
C LEU A 501 -6.79 9.61 -37.97
N SER A 502 -6.21 10.65 -37.38
CA SER A 502 -5.52 11.72 -38.12
C SER A 502 -4.31 11.19 -38.90
N GLN A 503 -3.44 10.42 -38.26
CA GLN A 503 -2.25 9.88 -38.94
C GLN A 503 -2.58 8.80 -39.97
N ILE A 504 -3.53 7.90 -39.69
CA ILE A 504 -4.03 6.94 -40.68
C ILE A 504 -4.58 7.69 -41.90
N GLY A 505 -5.41 8.72 -41.68
CA GLY A 505 -5.92 9.57 -42.75
C GLY A 505 -4.82 10.23 -43.58
N GLY A 506 -3.77 10.74 -42.92
CA GLY A 506 -2.59 11.31 -43.57
C GLY A 506 -1.83 10.30 -44.44
N ILE A 507 -1.53 9.12 -43.90
CA ILE A 507 -0.80 8.05 -44.61
C ILE A 507 -1.62 7.53 -45.80
N CYS A 508 -2.93 7.30 -45.60
CA CYS A 508 -3.86 6.93 -46.67
C CYS A 508 -3.91 7.96 -47.82
N SER A 509 -3.94 9.25 -47.47
CA SER A 509 -3.97 10.35 -48.45
C SER A 509 -2.67 10.49 -49.25
N ILE A 510 -1.52 10.34 -48.60
CA ILE A 510 -0.20 10.52 -49.22
C ILE A 510 0.10 9.40 -50.23
N PHE A 511 -0.05 8.13 -49.82
CA PHE A 511 0.39 6.99 -50.64
C PHE A 511 -0.58 6.65 -51.78
N LEU A 512 -1.88 6.56 -51.48
CA LEU A 512 -2.90 6.08 -52.43
C LEU A 512 -3.98 7.14 -52.74
N SER A 513 -3.97 8.27 -52.02
CA SER A 513 -5.07 9.25 -51.99
C SER A 513 -6.39 8.64 -51.55
N PHE A 514 -6.31 7.69 -50.62
CA PHE A 514 -7.47 7.11 -50.00
C PHE A 514 -8.08 8.13 -49.04
N THR A 515 -9.31 8.54 -49.31
CA THR A 515 -10.09 9.55 -48.59
C THR A 515 -11.51 9.03 -48.33
N CYS A 516 -12.36 9.79 -47.64
CA CYS A 516 -13.78 9.41 -47.50
C CYS A 516 -14.48 9.23 -48.87
N VAL A 517 -14.01 9.92 -49.91
CA VAL A 517 -14.55 9.80 -51.27
C VAL A 517 -14.19 8.44 -51.88
N THR A 518 -12.94 7.98 -51.74
CA THR A 518 -12.56 6.62 -52.22
C THR A 518 -13.32 5.51 -51.50
N VAL A 519 -13.70 5.72 -50.24
CA VAL A 519 -14.56 4.77 -49.50
C VAL A 519 -15.95 4.68 -50.15
N LEU A 520 -16.55 5.82 -50.52
CA LEU A 520 -17.83 5.84 -51.24
C LEU A 520 -17.72 5.17 -52.62
N GLU A 521 -16.63 5.44 -53.35
CA GLU A 521 -16.35 4.77 -54.63
C GLU A 521 -16.22 3.24 -54.45
N LEU A 522 -15.55 2.78 -53.39
CA LEU A 522 -15.41 1.35 -53.08
C LEU A 522 -16.75 0.70 -52.71
N ILE A 523 -17.59 1.40 -51.94
CA ILE A 523 -18.95 0.95 -51.61
C ILE A 523 -19.79 0.83 -52.88
N GLU A 524 -19.72 1.83 -53.77
CA GLU A 524 -20.38 1.81 -55.06
C GLU A 524 -19.90 0.62 -55.93
N LEU A 525 -18.59 0.36 -55.96
CA LEU A 525 -18.00 -0.80 -56.63
C LEU A 525 -18.58 -2.10 -56.07
N VAL A 526 -18.64 -2.25 -54.75
CA VAL A 526 -19.20 -3.44 -54.09
C VAL A 526 -20.67 -3.62 -54.47
N PHE A 527 -21.48 -2.56 -54.46
CA PHE A 527 -22.88 -2.63 -54.90
C PHE A 527 -23.01 -3.05 -56.37
N ARG A 528 -22.21 -2.46 -57.27
CA ARG A 528 -22.19 -2.82 -58.69
C ARG A 528 -21.77 -4.27 -58.91
N LEU A 529 -20.78 -4.76 -58.16
CA LEU A 529 -20.34 -6.16 -58.21
C LEU A 529 -21.42 -7.12 -57.69
N ILE A 530 -22.11 -6.78 -56.58
CA ILE A 530 -23.22 -7.56 -56.04
C ILE A 530 -24.38 -7.62 -57.05
N TRP A 531 -24.71 -6.49 -57.71
CA TRP A 531 -25.77 -6.45 -58.72
C TRP A 531 -25.49 -7.32 -59.94
N VAL A 532 -24.23 -7.41 -60.37
CA VAL A 532 -23.83 -8.24 -61.52
C VAL A 532 -23.73 -9.71 -61.14
N THR A 533 -23.27 -10.03 -59.92
CA THR A 533 -23.10 -11.42 -59.48
C THR A 533 -24.40 -12.07 -59.02
N TRP A 534 -25.27 -11.35 -58.31
CA TRP A 534 -26.54 -11.86 -57.75
C TRP A 534 -27.76 -11.04 -58.22
N PRO A 535 -28.19 -11.19 -59.48
CA PRO A 535 -29.34 -10.47 -60.03
C PRO A 535 -30.67 -10.79 -59.33
N SER A 536 -30.74 -11.86 -58.55
CA SER A 536 -31.93 -12.33 -57.81
C SER A 536 -32.32 -11.44 -56.63
N ILE A 537 -31.38 -10.70 -56.03
CA ILE A 537 -31.66 -9.77 -54.89
C ILE A 537 -32.52 -8.58 -55.32
N ILE A 538 -32.44 -8.18 -56.59
CA ILE A 538 -33.25 -7.10 -57.17
C ILE A 538 -34.76 -7.44 -57.14
N SER A 539 -35.13 -8.73 -57.04
CA SER A 539 -36.54 -9.14 -56.96
C SER A 539 -37.19 -8.90 -55.59
N VAL A 540 -36.41 -8.70 -54.52
CA VAL A 540 -36.92 -8.58 -53.14
C VAL A 540 -37.06 -7.12 -52.70
N MET A 541 -36.19 -6.21 -53.16
CA MET A 541 -36.32 -4.75 -52.89
C MET A 541 -37.23 -4.03 -53.92
N GLY A 542 -38.34 -4.67 -54.30
CA GLY A 542 -39.37 -4.05 -55.13
C GLY A 542 -40.10 -2.96 -54.36
N LEU A 543 -39.65 -1.71 -54.49
CA LEU A 543 -40.42 -0.52 -54.09
C LEU A 543 -41.80 -0.55 -54.77
N ARG A 544 -42.81 -0.92 -53.99
CA ARG A 544 -44.22 -0.96 -54.38
C ARG A 544 -44.73 0.49 -54.39
N ARG A 545 -44.86 1.10 -55.57
CA ARG A 545 -45.69 2.30 -55.74
C ARG A 545 -47.00 1.90 -56.42
N THR A 546 -48.07 1.91 -55.64
CA THR A 546 -49.45 1.83 -56.11
C THR A 546 -49.79 3.10 -56.88
N SER A 547 -50.15 2.99 -58.15
CA SER A 547 -50.92 4.04 -58.85
C SER A 547 -52.30 3.49 -59.14
N SER A 548 -53.31 4.04 -58.46
CA SER A 548 -54.71 3.81 -58.80
C SER A 548 -55.07 4.57 -60.07
N ASP A 549 -55.74 3.84 -60.95
CA ASP A 549 -56.81 4.24 -61.87
C ASP A 549 -56.78 5.56 -62.62
N GLY A 550 -56.95 5.43 -63.94
CA GLY A 550 -57.12 6.52 -64.87
C GLY A 550 -58.57 6.96 -65.04
N SER A 551 -58.76 8.04 -65.81
CA SER A 551 -59.84 8.13 -66.78
C SER A 551 -59.65 9.31 -67.75
N LYS A 552 -59.72 8.93 -69.04
CA LYS A 552 -60.35 9.58 -70.20
C LYS A 552 -59.81 10.89 -70.79
N CYS A 553 -59.88 10.88 -72.12
CA CYS A 553 -59.44 11.83 -73.13
C CYS A 553 -60.26 13.13 -73.20
N GLY A 554 -59.62 14.18 -73.75
CA GLY A 554 -60.25 15.30 -74.44
C GLY A 554 -59.24 16.43 -74.69
N PRO A 555 -59.09 16.97 -75.92
CA PRO A 555 -58.21 18.10 -76.20
C PRO A 555 -59.00 19.42 -76.13
N ASP A 556 -58.44 20.48 -75.54
CA ASP A 556 -58.30 21.81 -76.16
C ASP A 556 -57.81 22.91 -75.20
N SER A 557 -56.95 23.77 -75.76
CA SER A 557 -56.85 25.23 -75.55
C SER A 557 -56.34 25.87 -74.24
N ARG A 558 -55.35 26.75 -74.47
CA ARG A 558 -55.17 28.13 -73.94
C ARG A 558 -54.80 28.40 -72.46
N LEU A 559 -53.60 29.00 -72.35
CA LEU A 559 -53.24 30.27 -71.69
C LEU A 559 -53.22 30.41 -70.15
N ASP A 560 -52.11 31.03 -69.74
CA ASP A 560 -51.89 32.02 -68.66
C ASP A 560 -51.54 31.59 -67.21
N ASN A 561 -50.26 31.85 -66.90
CA ASN A 561 -49.73 32.86 -65.96
C ASN A 561 -50.15 32.92 -64.47
N ARG A 562 -49.08 32.98 -63.64
CA ARG A 562 -48.81 33.84 -62.45
C ARG A 562 -49.28 33.45 -61.03
N GLY A 563 -48.36 33.74 -60.08
CA GLY A 563 -48.57 34.08 -58.65
C GLY A 563 -48.07 33.00 -57.68
N ILE A 564 -47.03 33.16 -56.83
CA ILE A 564 -46.84 34.09 -55.68
C ILE A 564 -47.96 33.83 -54.62
N GLU A 565 -47.79 33.45 -53.34
CA GLU A 565 -46.85 33.83 -52.26
C GLU A 565 -47.08 32.98 -50.97
N SER A 566 -46.08 32.97 -50.07
CA SER A 566 -46.09 32.99 -48.58
C SER A 566 -46.90 31.99 -47.68
N ASP A 567 -46.15 31.20 -46.89
CA ASP A 567 -46.06 31.09 -45.39
C ASP A 567 -47.16 31.69 -44.46
N PRO A 568 -47.25 31.38 -43.13
CA PRO A 568 -46.65 30.30 -42.30
C PRO A 568 -47.56 29.74 -41.15
N ASN A 569 -47.00 28.85 -40.32
CA ASN A 569 -47.25 28.58 -38.89
C ASN A 569 -48.54 27.88 -38.38
N LYS A 570 -48.35 26.64 -37.87
CA LYS A 570 -48.98 26.13 -36.63
C LYS A 570 -48.29 24.86 -36.09
N THR A 571 -47.74 24.95 -34.87
CA THR A 571 -47.50 23.84 -33.91
C THR A 571 -48.76 23.68 -33.02
N PRO A 572 -48.93 22.70 -32.07
CA PRO A 572 -47.92 21.90 -31.34
C PRO A 572 -48.29 20.45 -30.91
N ASN A 573 -47.35 19.80 -30.20
CA ASN A 573 -47.49 18.68 -29.22
C ASN A 573 -47.93 17.30 -29.76
N SER A 574 -47.58 16.13 -29.23
CA SER A 574 -46.74 15.61 -28.13
C SER A 574 -46.81 14.07 -28.28
N LEU A 575 -45.77 13.29 -28.02
CA LEU A 575 -45.95 11.85 -27.81
C LEU A 575 -44.93 11.27 -26.81
N ASP A 576 -45.49 10.64 -25.79
CA ASP A 576 -44.87 9.79 -24.77
C ASP A 576 -44.10 8.60 -25.37
N SER A 577 -43.06 8.17 -24.65
CA SER A 577 -42.67 6.75 -24.64
C SER A 577 -42.09 6.35 -23.29
N THR A 578 -42.81 5.44 -22.66
CA THR A 578 -42.60 4.69 -21.42
C THR A 578 -41.31 3.84 -21.43
N ALA A 579 -40.56 3.88 -20.31
CA ALA A 579 -39.48 2.95 -19.98
C ALA A 579 -39.95 1.91 -18.95
N PRO A 580 -39.53 0.63 -19.01
CA PRO A 580 -39.82 -0.34 -17.96
C PRO A 580 -38.71 -0.40 -16.89
N ASN A 581 -39.14 -0.34 -15.64
CA ASN A 581 -38.35 -0.60 -14.44
C ASN A 581 -37.97 -2.08 -14.32
N MET A 582 -36.71 -2.36 -13.99
CA MET A 582 -36.30 -3.62 -13.35
C MET A 582 -35.46 -3.34 -12.11
N MET A 583 -36.04 -3.67 -10.96
CA MET A 583 -35.42 -3.68 -9.65
C MET A 583 -35.13 -5.14 -9.29
N LYS A 584 -33.86 -5.49 -9.00
CA LYS A 584 -33.51 -6.62 -8.11
C LYS A 584 -32.01 -6.70 -7.78
N THR A 585 -31.77 -6.65 -6.47
CA THR A 585 -30.80 -7.43 -5.66
C THR A 585 -29.29 -7.19 -5.78
N ILE A 586 -28.74 -6.75 -4.64
CA ILE A 586 -27.34 -6.67 -4.23
C ILE A 586 -26.82 -8.08 -3.89
N PRO A 587 -25.67 -8.55 -4.42
CA PRO A 587 -25.01 -9.75 -3.91
C PRO A 587 -23.98 -9.40 -2.82
N LYS A 588 -24.08 -10.10 -1.69
CA LYS A 588 -23.00 -10.25 -0.70
C LYS A 588 -21.97 -11.22 -1.28
N HIS A 589 -20.73 -10.79 -1.47
CA HIS A 589 -19.63 -11.70 -1.83
C HIS A 589 -19.11 -12.39 -0.56
N SER A 590 -19.51 -13.64 -0.36
CA SER A 590 -18.73 -14.63 0.40
C SER A 590 -17.75 -15.28 -0.56
N VAL A 591 -16.45 -15.13 -0.34
CA VAL A 591 -15.42 -15.82 -1.11
C VAL A 591 -15.38 -17.28 -0.65
N SER A 592 -15.85 -18.21 -1.48
CA SER A 592 -15.56 -19.63 -1.30
C SER A 592 -14.32 -19.98 -2.10
N TRP A 593 -13.32 -20.56 -1.45
CA TRP A 593 -12.09 -21.01 -2.08
C TRP A 593 -12.34 -22.25 -2.93
N ASP A 594 -12.24 -22.12 -4.24
CA ASP A 594 -12.35 -23.26 -5.16
C ASP A 594 -11.14 -24.19 -5.04
N THR A 595 -11.46 -25.46 -4.82
CA THR A 595 -10.54 -26.59 -4.79
C THR A 595 -10.23 -27.06 -6.21
N GLU A 596 -9.13 -26.61 -6.79
CA GLU A 596 -8.51 -27.25 -7.96
C GLU A 596 -7.09 -27.71 -7.63
N ASN A 597 -6.98 -28.96 -7.16
CA ASN A 597 -5.83 -29.84 -7.35
C ASN A 597 -6.17 -31.25 -6.84
N LYS A 598 -7.08 -31.93 -7.55
CA LYS A 598 -7.31 -33.37 -7.42
C LYS A 598 -6.89 -34.06 -8.72
N GLN A 599 -5.59 -34.19 -8.95
CA GLN A 599 -5.07 -35.12 -9.96
C GLN A 599 -3.59 -35.45 -9.74
N GLN A 600 -3.22 -35.90 -8.54
CA GLN A 600 -2.01 -36.71 -8.32
C GLN A 600 -2.07 -37.35 -6.92
N MET A 601 -2.70 -38.53 -6.82
CA MET A 601 -2.43 -39.61 -5.84
C MET A 601 -3.59 -40.63 -5.88
N ASN A 602 -3.65 -41.38 -6.98
CA ASN A 602 -4.35 -42.66 -7.02
C ASN A 602 -3.31 -43.77 -6.87
N SER A 603 -2.86 -44.02 -5.64
CA SER A 603 -2.32 -45.32 -5.23
C SER A 603 -2.23 -45.34 -3.72
N LEU A 604 -3.23 -45.93 -3.07
CA LEU A 604 -3.18 -46.67 -1.80
C LEU A 604 -4.62 -46.72 -1.25
N LYS A 605 -5.30 -47.84 -1.51
CA LYS A 605 -6.57 -48.20 -0.85
C LYS A 605 -6.27 -48.59 0.60
N PRO A 606 -7.07 -48.13 1.58
CA PRO A 606 -7.31 -48.90 2.79
C PRO A 606 -8.70 -49.56 2.72
N ASN A 607 -8.72 -50.81 3.15
CA ASN A 607 -9.88 -51.68 3.18
C ASN A 607 -10.60 -51.54 4.54
N ARG A 608 -11.93 -51.70 4.49
CA ARG A 608 -12.86 -52.03 5.58
C ARG A 608 -13.30 -50.94 6.59
N ARG A 609 -14.61 -50.68 6.50
CA ARG A 609 -15.51 -50.18 7.55
C ARG A 609 -15.55 -51.15 8.74
N HIS A 610 -15.68 -50.62 9.95
CA HIS A 610 -16.66 -51.13 10.92
C HIS A 610 -17.22 -50.00 11.78
N ASN A 611 -18.52 -50.17 12.04
CA ASN A 611 -19.54 -49.28 12.58
C ASN A 611 -19.51 -49.09 14.12
N PHE A 612 -20.09 -47.95 14.55
CA PHE A 612 -20.89 -47.70 15.78
C PHE A 612 -20.13 -47.71 17.14
N SER A 613 -20.48 -46.96 18.18
CA SER A 613 -21.65 -46.12 18.50
C SER A 613 -21.35 -45.21 19.72
N SER A 614 -22.17 -44.18 19.86
CA SER A 614 -22.39 -43.27 21.00
C SER A 614 -22.58 -43.94 22.37
N GLU A 615 -22.14 -43.27 23.44
CA GLU A 615 -22.99 -42.77 24.56
C GLU A 615 -22.13 -42.20 25.72
N TRP A 616 -22.53 -41.02 26.21
CA TRP A 616 -22.22 -40.43 27.53
C TRP A 616 -23.15 -41.08 28.59
N PRO A 617 -22.94 -41.05 29.93
CA PRO A 617 -22.67 -39.82 30.71
C PRO A 617 -21.95 -39.91 32.09
N LEU A 618 -21.57 -38.71 32.57
CA LEU A 618 -21.60 -38.13 33.94
C LEU A 618 -21.22 -38.93 35.22
N ASP A 619 -20.35 -38.25 35.98
CA ASP A 619 -20.37 -37.97 37.43
C ASP A 619 -19.64 -38.83 38.50
N TYR A 620 -19.13 -38.06 39.49
CA TYR A 620 -18.74 -38.34 40.89
C TYR A 620 -17.25 -38.52 41.31
N SER A 621 -16.75 -37.44 41.95
CA SER A 621 -16.11 -37.33 43.28
C SER A 621 -14.92 -38.22 43.71
N THR A 622 -13.78 -37.54 43.97
CA THR A 622 -12.79 -37.60 45.08
C THR A 622 -12.92 -38.65 46.21
N PRO A 623 -11.93 -38.81 47.13
CA PRO A 623 -10.44 -38.87 47.06
C PRO A 623 -9.92 -40.10 47.89
N PHE A 624 -8.60 -40.28 48.13
CA PHE A 624 -7.94 -40.86 49.34
C PHE A 624 -6.43 -41.02 49.00
N ASN A 625 -5.50 -40.37 49.72
CA ASN A 625 -4.69 -40.90 50.85
C ASN A 625 -3.96 -42.22 50.50
N SER A 626 -2.72 -42.52 50.88
CA SER A 626 -1.68 -41.94 51.72
C SER A 626 -0.63 -43.05 51.83
N SER A 627 0.67 -42.77 51.76
CA SER A 627 1.65 -43.53 52.56
C SER A 627 3.04 -42.91 52.49
N SER A 628 3.42 -42.41 53.66
CA SER A 628 4.76 -42.12 54.13
C SER A 628 5.69 -43.34 54.14
N GLN A 629 6.99 -43.14 53.91
CA GLN A 629 8.03 -43.79 54.73
C GLN A 629 9.39 -43.08 54.66
N SER A 630 9.66 -42.34 55.74
CA SER A 630 10.90 -42.20 56.54
C SER A 630 12.28 -42.63 55.98
N MET A 631 13.16 -41.62 55.91
CA MET A 631 14.55 -41.53 56.43
C MET A 631 15.43 -42.78 56.59
N ARG A 632 16.67 -42.71 56.06
CA ARG A 632 17.92 -42.41 56.83
C ARG A 632 19.20 -42.51 55.97
N ASN A 633 20.05 -41.49 56.16
CA ASN A 633 21.53 -41.49 56.26
C ASN A 633 22.39 -42.24 55.23
N ILE A 634 23.41 -41.54 54.70
CA ILE A 634 24.82 -41.72 55.10
C ILE A 634 25.70 -40.60 54.47
N LYS A 635 26.57 -40.04 55.32
CA LYS A 635 27.68 -39.12 55.02
C LYS A 635 28.77 -39.80 54.18
N ALA A 636 29.45 -39.04 53.31
CA ALA A 636 30.92 -39.06 53.24
C ALA A 636 31.45 -37.82 52.47
N GLN A 637 32.36 -37.10 53.14
CA GLN A 637 33.26 -36.07 52.60
C GLN A 637 34.41 -36.72 51.79
N ILE A 638 35.09 -35.91 50.97
CA ILE A 638 36.56 -35.79 50.76
C ILE A 638 36.72 -34.98 49.45
N VAL A 639 36.99 -33.67 49.50
CA VAL A 639 38.28 -32.95 49.69
C VAL A 639 39.08 -32.78 48.39
N ASP A 640 39.38 -31.50 48.16
CA ASP A 640 40.28 -30.82 47.23
C ASP A 640 41.46 -31.57 46.61
N LEU A 641 41.85 -31.13 45.40
CA LEU A 641 43.22 -30.67 45.15
C LEU A 641 43.33 -29.84 43.86
N GLN A 642 43.85 -28.62 44.02
CA GLN A 642 44.38 -27.74 42.98
C GLN A 642 45.63 -28.36 42.31
N HIS A 643 45.83 -28.11 41.02
CA HIS A 643 47.10 -27.64 40.44
C HIS A 643 47.02 -27.43 38.92
N THR A 644 47.32 -26.20 38.49
CA THR A 644 47.94 -25.85 37.20
C THR A 644 49.42 -26.28 37.21
N PRO A 645 50.11 -26.54 36.07
CA PRO A 645 50.77 -25.44 35.34
C PRO A 645 51.01 -25.66 33.81
N ASP A 646 51.42 -24.56 33.15
CA ASP A 646 52.24 -24.42 31.93
C ASP A 646 51.78 -25.07 30.60
N GLY A 647 51.89 -24.45 29.41
CA GLY A 647 52.48 -23.19 28.98
C GLY A 647 52.58 -23.15 27.43
N ASN A 648 52.77 -21.93 26.88
CA ASN A 648 53.44 -21.60 25.61
C ASN A 648 52.82 -22.15 24.28
N VAL A 649 52.51 -21.35 23.25
CA VAL A 649 53.46 -20.77 22.27
C VAL A 649 52.71 -20.03 21.13
N LEU A 650 53.25 -18.88 20.70
CA LEU A 650 53.21 -18.13 19.40
C LEU A 650 51.85 -17.69 18.79
N ARG A 651 51.53 -16.41 18.50
CA ARG A 651 52.17 -15.24 17.82
C ARG A 651 52.01 -15.22 16.27
N SER A 652 51.13 -14.30 15.84
CA SER A 652 51.15 -13.38 14.67
C SER A 652 51.31 -13.89 13.22
N TYR A 653 50.44 -13.38 12.32
CA TYR A 653 50.68 -12.58 11.08
C TYR A 653 49.35 -12.61 10.25
N SER A 654 48.62 -11.49 10.06
CA SER A 654 48.62 -10.57 8.88
C SER A 654 48.68 -11.28 7.51
N ALA A 655 47.98 -10.93 6.42
CA ALA A 655 47.30 -9.72 5.98
C ALA A 655 46.34 -10.09 4.82
N ALA A 656 45.24 -9.34 4.63
CA ALA A 656 44.89 -8.51 3.46
C ALA A 656 45.11 -9.12 2.06
N TYR A 657 44.02 -9.18 1.27
CA TYR A 657 44.07 -9.03 -0.19
C TYR A 657 42.82 -8.26 -0.66
N LEU A 658 43.08 -7.10 -1.27
CA LEU A 658 42.22 -6.38 -2.21
C LEU A 658 42.42 -6.99 -3.59
N ASP A 659 41.37 -7.04 -4.42
CA ASP A 659 41.55 -6.76 -5.85
C ASP A 659 40.22 -6.29 -6.47
N GLU A 660 40.25 -5.07 -7.01
CA GLU A 660 39.38 -4.58 -8.08
C GLU A 660 40.07 -4.93 -9.41
N THR A 661 39.33 -5.42 -10.41
CA THR A 661 39.31 -4.86 -11.79
C THR A 661 38.46 -5.68 -12.77
N GLU A 662 37.76 -4.92 -13.63
CA GLU A 662 37.28 -5.23 -15.00
C GLU A 662 36.12 -6.22 -15.23
N LEU A 663 34.88 -5.71 -15.37
CA LEU A 663 34.26 -5.36 -16.67
C LEU A 663 32.96 -4.56 -16.50
#